data_AF-A0A3B8PKH5-F1
#
_entry.id   AF-A0A3B8PKH5-F1
#
_cell.length_a   1.000
_cell.length_b   1.000
_cell.length_c   1.000
_cell.angle_alpha   90.00
_cell.angle_beta   90.00
_cell.angle_gamma   90.00
#
_symmetry.space_group_name_H-M   'P 1'
#
loop_
_entity.id
_entity.type
_entity.pdbx_description
1 polymer ?
#
loop_
_entity_poly.entity_id
_entity_poly.type
_entity_poly.pdbx_seq_one_letter_code
_entity_poly.pdbx_strand_id
1 'polypeptide(L)'
;MSTHPLLSRTLVPALIVATTLVPRLASAAELVQLNPVDHVAIIGNNLADRMQHHGWLETYLQAEFPQHRLSIRNLGFSGDEVKTRPRSANFGSTDQWLTKVKADVVFCFFGYNEALRGEPGLAGFRKDLGDMLSGMKGQKYNGKSAPRVVVFSPIAHENLESPNLPDGSHNNRYLAMYTKAMKEVCAAGKTPFVDLFVPSQKLYRENATPLTLNGIHLLDHGNRLLAGVIMQQVFGNAKSSLRESAEIGKLRTAVLDKSYYWFSRYRVVDGYNVFGGRSRLAWFGQSNADVMQREMQIFDVMTGNRDEKIWAVAAGRKHKVIDNNIPGLLVVKTNKPGSLAGGRHRYLGGRKAIERMRVAKGMEVNLFASEEKFPELINPVQMAVDTDGRLFASVWPSYPHWNPTRPRTDRILCLPDDDRDGVADRCVVFADKLNSVTGFEFWGGGMLVAAAPEIWFLKDTDGDDKADVKIRMLQGISSADTHHSANALVVGPDGWLYWSRGIFNIANMETPTRTYRSGQSGVHRFNPRTFEVEFHFPIGPNPHGDAFDRWGFQFANDGTGGTGSYVNIGKGRGNKKWFPKRVRPVAATGFLSSSHFPENTNGNFLICNTIGFQGVLQHEVSFNGADITAKEIEPILVSSDPNFRPTDIEIGGDGALYVSDWCNVLIGHMQHNMR
;
A
#
# COMPACT_ATOMS: atom_id res chain seq x y z
N MET A 1 -111.72 -23.03 5.99
CA MET A 1 -110.37 -23.12 6.59
C MET A 1 -109.52 -22.04 5.93
N SER A 2 -109.63 -20.79 6.40
CA SER A 2 -108.81 -20.12 7.44
C SER A 2 -107.47 -19.58 6.93
N THR A 3 -107.43 -18.23 6.87
CA THR A 3 -106.33 -17.30 7.26
C THR A 3 -105.03 -17.19 6.45
N HIS A 4 -104.97 -16.09 5.66
CA HIS A 4 -104.01 -14.96 5.61
C HIS A 4 -102.48 -15.10 5.86
N PRO A 5 -101.67 -14.16 5.28
CA PRO A 5 -100.27 -14.36 4.87
C PRO A 5 -99.23 -13.63 5.77
N LEU A 6 -97.93 -13.96 5.62
CA LEU A 6 -96.82 -13.19 6.19
C LEU A 6 -95.70 -12.96 5.18
N LEU A 7 -95.42 -11.66 4.96
CA LEU A 7 -94.27 -11.12 4.25
C LEU A 7 -92.98 -11.31 5.06
N SER A 8 -91.91 -11.79 4.41
CA SER A 8 -90.55 -11.75 4.96
C SER A 8 -89.72 -10.72 4.17
N ARG A 9 -89.24 -9.70 4.89
CA ARG A 9 -88.30 -8.68 4.41
C ARG A 9 -86.88 -9.20 4.57
N THR A 10 -86.16 -9.40 3.47
CA THR A 10 -84.70 -9.59 3.47
C THR A 10 -83.98 -8.24 3.41
N LEU A 11 -83.24 -7.92 4.47
CA LEU A 11 -82.32 -6.79 4.59
C LEU A 11 -81.04 -7.06 3.78
N VAL A 12 -80.64 -6.09 2.95
CA VAL A 12 -79.33 -6.03 2.27
C VAL A 12 -78.32 -5.37 3.22
N PRO A 13 -77.15 -5.95 3.50
CA PRO A 13 -76.11 -5.25 4.25
C PRO A 13 -75.29 -4.37 3.30
N ALA A 14 -75.26 -3.07 3.60
CA ALA A 14 -74.38 -2.11 2.96
C ALA A 14 -72.93 -2.34 3.41
N LEU A 15 -72.05 -2.66 2.47
CA LEU A 15 -70.61 -2.83 2.70
C LEU A 15 -69.96 -1.43 2.78
N ILE A 16 -69.63 -0.99 3.99
CA ILE A 16 -68.83 0.21 4.23
C ILE A 16 -67.37 -0.15 3.92
N VAL A 17 -66.85 0.33 2.79
CA VAL A 17 -65.43 0.27 2.47
C VAL A 17 -64.71 1.34 3.29
N ALA A 18 -64.13 0.94 4.42
CA ALA A 18 -63.21 1.77 5.17
C ALA A 18 -61.87 1.84 4.41
N THR A 19 -61.65 2.93 3.67
CA THR A 19 -60.34 3.28 3.12
C THR A 19 -59.40 3.64 4.27
N THR A 20 -58.64 2.67 4.77
CA THR A 20 -57.50 2.91 5.64
C THR A 20 -56.43 3.64 4.84
N LEU A 21 -56.34 4.96 5.02
CA LEU A 21 -55.18 5.75 4.61
C LEU A 21 -53.96 5.22 5.36
N VAL A 22 -53.16 4.39 4.68
CA VAL A 22 -51.79 4.10 5.12
C VAL A 22 -51.02 5.41 5.03
N PRO A 23 -50.48 5.95 6.13
CA PRO A 23 -49.66 7.14 6.05
C PRO A 23 -48.44 6.82 5.18
N ARG A 24 -48.30 7.51 4.04
CA ARG A 24 -47.03 7.57 3.31
C ARG A 24 -46.00 8.11 4.31
N LEU A 25 -45.10 7.25 4.78
CA LEU A 25 -43.86 7.69 5.42
C LEU A 25 -43.24 8.73 4.48
N ALA A 26 -43.18 9.98 4.92
CA ALA A 26 -42.47 11.00 4.19
C ALA A 26 -41.02 10.53 4.05
N SER A 27 -40.59 10.27 2.81
CA SER A 27 -39.18 10.03 2.50
C SER A 27 -38.38 11.20 3.07
N ALA A 28 -37.41 10.93 3.93
CA ALA A 28 -36.47 11.96 4.36
C ALA A 28 -35.84 12.58 3.10
N ALA A 29 -35.77 13.92 3.05
CA ALA A 29 -35.19 14.61 1.91
C ALA A 29 -33.69 14.29 1.78
N GLU A 30 -33.20 14.09 0.56
CA GLU A 30 -31.78 13.86 0.28
C GLU A 30 -30.95 15.06 0.77
N LEU A 31 -29.88 14.79 1.52
CA LEU A 31 -28.97 15.80 2.04
C LEU A 31 -28.13 16.43 0.92
N VAL A 32 -27.83 15.64 -0.12
CA VAL A 32 -27.24 16.11 -1.38
C VAL A 32 -27.90 15.38 -2.54
N GLN A 33 -28.25 16.11 -3.59
CA GLN A 33 -28.74 15.52 -4.83
C GLN A 33 -27.55 15.09 -5.70
N LEU A 34 -27.61 13.89 -6.28
CA LEU A 34 -26.75 13.47 -7.39
C LEU A 34 -27.53 13.56 -8.70
N ASN A 35 -26.91 14.12 -9.72
CA ASN A 35 -27.49 14.29 -11.04
C ASN A 35 -26.92 13.24 -12.01
N PRO A 36 -27.62 12.95 -13.12
CA PRO A 36 -27.02 12.20 -14.21
C PRO A 36 -25.69 12.81 -14.64
N VAL A 37 -24.72 11.93 -14.90
CA VAL A 37 -23.33 12.17 -15.31
C VAL A 37 -22.47 12.98 -14.34
N ASP A 38 -22.87 13.07 -13.07
CA ASP A 38 -22.04 13.71 -12.04
C ASP A 38 -20.69 12.99 -11.85
N HIS A 39 -19.65 13.81 -11.70
CA HIS A 39 -18.33 13.40 -11.26
C HIS A 39 -18.21 13.58 -9.74
N VAL A 40 -18.11 12.46 -9.01
CA VAL A 40 -17.95 12.45 -7.55
C VAL A 40 -16.48 12.24 -7.20
N ALA A 41 -15.89 13.20 -6.48
CA ALA A 41 -14.56 13.08 -5.92
C ALA A 41 -14.62 12.80 -4.42
N ILE A 42 -13.88 11.82 -3.94
CA ILE A 42 -13.73 11.53 -2.50
C ILE A 42 -12.35 12.01 -2.07
N ILE A 43 -12.25 12.93 -1.12
CA ILE A 43 -11.00 13.39 -0.54
C ILE A 43 -10.98 13.09 0.95
N GLY A 44 -9.80 12.83 1.51
CA GLY A 44 -9.69 12.58 2.93
C GLY A 44 -8.49 11.75 3.30
N ASN A 45 -8.53 11.34 4.55
CA ASN A 45 -7.49 10.59 5.25
C ASN A 45 -7.66 9.06 5.08
N ASN A 46 -7.13 8.20 5.97
CA ASN A 46 -7.22 6.74 5.77
C ASN A 46 -8.67 6.22 5.62
N LEU A 47 -9.67 6.85 6.26
CA LEU A 47 -11.05 6.39 6.12
C LEU A 47 -11.52 6.48 4.66
N ALA A 48 -11.25 7.61 4.00
CA ALA A 48 -11.53 7.80 2.59
C ALA A 48 -10.67 6.87 1.73
N ASP A 49 -9.36 6.83 1.96
CA ASP A 49 -8.41 6.03 1.18
C ASP A 49 -8.81 4.55 1.18
N ARG A 50 -9.16 3.99 2.34
CA ARG A 50 -9.55 2.57 2.47
C ARG A 50 -10.86 2.22 1.78
N MET A 51 -11.81 3.15 1.64
CA MET A 51 -13.09 2.88 0.97
C MET A 51 -12.92 2.36 -0.46
N GLN A 52 -11.88 2.76 -1.19
CA GLN A 52 -11.67 2.28 -2.57
C GLN A 52 -11.17 0.83 -2.64
N HIS A 53 -10.54 0.34 -1.57
CA HIS A 53 -10.04 -1.04 -1.48
C HIS A 53 -11.13 -2.03 -1.10
N HIS A 54 -12.18 -1.56 -0.45
CA HIS A 54 -13.38 -2.34 -0.14
C HIS A 54 -14.50 -2.11 -1.17
N GLY A 55 -14.61 -0.92 -1.77
CA GLY A 55 -15.51 -0.62 -2.87
C GLY A 55 -17.00 -0.44 -2.50
N TRP A 56 -17.37 -0.55 -1.22
CA TRP A 56 -18.78 -0.62 -0.81
C TRP A 56 -19.56 0.67 -1.05
N LEU A 57 -19.00 1.83 -0.70
CA LEU A 57 -19.70 3.12 -0.87
C LEU A 57 -20.06 3.37 -2.33
N GLU A 58 -19.11 3.20 -3.25
CA GLU A 58 -19.37 3.37 -4.68
C GLU A 58 -20.32 2.31 -5.22
N THR A 59 -20.19 1.05 -4.79
CA THR A 59 -21.12 -0.01 -5.17
C THR A 59 -22.56 0.39 -4.84
N TYR A 60 -22.79 0.92 -3.63
CA TYR A 60 -24.12 1.35 -3.21
C TYR A 60 -24.61 2.59 -3.94
N LEU A 61 -23.74 3.58 -4.22
CA LEU A 61 -24.10 4.72 -5.05
C LEU A 61 -24.54 4.30 -6.45
N GLN A 62 -23.81 3.39 -7.09
CA GLN A 62 -24.13 2.91 -8.43
C GLN A 62 -25.40 2.04 -8.45
N ALA A 63 -25.62 1.23 -7.41
CA ALA A 63 -26.84 0.43 -7.26
C ALA A 63 -28.09 1.28 -6.99
N GLU A 64 -27.93 2.38 -6.25
CA GLU A 64 -29.01 3.31 -5.92
C GLU A 64 -29.38 4.19 -7.12
N PHE A 65 -28.38 4.59 -7.92
CA PHE A 65 -28.53 5.50 -9.06
C PHE A 65 -28.08 4.86 -10.40
N PRO A 66 -28.65 3.71 -10.81
CA PRO A 66 -28.13 2.92 -11.94
C PRO A 66 -28.24 3.63 -13.30
N GLN A 67 -29.10 4.64 -13.40
CA GLN A 67 -29.28 5.44 -14.62
C GLN A 67 -28.42 6.71 -14.64
N HIS A 68 -27.78 7.07 -13.53
CA HIS A 68 -27.04 8.33 -13.43
C HIS A 68 -25.66 8.24 -14.06
N ARG A 69 -25.10 7.04 -14.28
CA ARG A 69 -23.77 6.88 -14.89
C ARG A 69 -22.70 7.72 -14.16
N LEU A 70 -22.69 7.64 -12.83
CA LEU A 70 -21.79 8.42 -11.99
C LEU A 70 -20.33 8.03 -12.25
N SER A 71 -19.44 9.03 -12.34
CA SER A 71 -17.99 8.81 -12.40
C SER A 71 -17.38 9.10 -11.03
N ILE A 72 -16.86 8.08 -10.34
CA ILE A 72 -16.35 8.24 -8.97
C ILE A 72 -14.83 8.06 -8.93
N ARG A 73 -14.14 9.03 -8.31
CA ARG A 73 -12.68 9.07 -8.17
C ARG A 73 -12.28 9.29 -6.72
N ASN A 74 -11.58 8.32 -6.15
CA ASN A 74 -11.07 8.41 -4.78
C ASN A 74 -9.68 9.06 -4.78
N LEU A 75 -9.59 10.24 -4.21
CA LEU A 75 -8.40 11.05 -4.02
C LEU A 75 -7.95 11.04 -2.54
N GLY A 76 -8.43 10.07 -1.76
CA GLY A 76 -7.99 9.83 -0.40
C GLY A 76 -6.50 9.46 -0.37
N PHE A 77 -5.83 9.90 0.69
CA PHE A 77 -4.42 9.61 0.89
C PHE A 77 -4.14 9.44 2.37
N SER A 78 -3.41 8.37 2.67
CA SER A 78 -3.17 7.97 4.05
C SER A 78 -2.50 9.08 4.85
N GLY A 79 -3.00 9.40 6.04
CA GLY A 79 -2.47 10.45 6.90
C GLY A 79 -2.77 11.88 6.44
N ASP A 80 -3.70 12.10 5.51
CA ASP A 80 -4.06 13.46 5.10
C ASP A 80 -4.79 14.23 6.23
N GLU A 81 -4.48 15.52 6.32
CA GLU A 81 -5.27 16.49 7.08
C GLU A 81 -5.83 17.55 6.12
N VAL A 82 -6.72 18.40 6.63
CA VAL A 82 -7.27 19.53 5.87
C VAL A 82 -6.16 20.32 5.17
N LYS A 83 -5.08 20.64 5.89
CA LYS A 83 -3.97 21.50 5.41
C LYS A 83 -2.66 20.75 5.12
N THR A 84 -2.43 19.61 5.78
CA THR A 84 -1.17 18.86 5.70
C THR A 84 -1.32 17.66 4.80
N ARG A 85 -0.72 17.71 3.60
CA ARG A 85 -0.83 16.66 2.58
C ARG A 85 0.52 16.44 1.89
N PRO A 86 1.45 15.68 2.51
CA PRO A 86 2.74 15.42 1.89
C PRO A 86 2.57 14.63 0.58
N ARG A 87 3.22 15.10 -0.48
CA ARG A 87 3.21 14.50 -1.82
C ARG A 87 4.59 14.62 -2.47
N SER A 88 4.82 13.87 -3.54
CA SER A 88 5.94 14.14 -4.44
C SER A 88 5.87 15.59 -4.96
N ALA A 89 7.03 16.21 -5.17
CA ALA A 89 7.09 17.52 -5.82
C ALA A 89 6.35 17.49 -7.17
N ASN A 90 5.62 18.55 -7.50
CA ASN A 90 4.77 18.70 -8.70
C ASN A 90 3.66 17.64 -8.86
N PHE A 91 3.27 16.92 -7.80
CA PHE A 91 2.12 16.00 -7.82
C PHE A 91 0.79 16.70 -8.18
N GLY A 92 0.70 18.01 -7.92
CA GLY A 92 -0.50 18.81 -8.07
C GLY A 92 -1.23 19.02 -6.74
N SER A 93 -1.89 20.16 -6.61
CA SER A 93 -2.73 20.49 -5.44
C SER A 93 -4.05 19.72 -5.47
N THR A 94 -4.74 19.66 -4.34
CA THR A 94 -6.10 19.11 -4.26
C THR A 94 -7.03 19.73 -5.32
N ASP A 95 -7.00 21.05 -5.49
CA ASP A 95 -7.84 21.76 -6.45
C ASP A 95 -7.52 21.39 -7.90
N GLN A 96 -6.23 21.20 -8.23
CA GLN A 96 -5.81 20.74 -9.55
C GLN A 96 -6.33 19.33 -9.82
N TRP A 97 -6.31 18.44 -8.82
CA TRP A 97 -6.87 17.09 -8.94
C TRP A 97 -8.39 17.07 -9.06
N LEU A 98 -9.09 17.88 -8.25
CA LEU A 98 -10.54 18.04 -8.35
C LEU A 98 -10.95 18.59 -9.72
N THR A 99 -10.18 19.55 -10.27
CA THR A 99 -10.35 20.05 -11.64
C THR A 99 -10.10 18.96 -12.67
N LYS A 100 -9.02 18.17 -12.51
CA LYS A 100 -8.66 17.09 -13.44
C LYS A 100 -9.77 16.03 -13.53
N VAL A 101 -10.39 15.68 -12.40
CA VAL A 101 -11.51 14.71 -12.38
C VAL A 101 -12.87 15.36 -12.65
N LYS A 102 -12.89 16.68 -12.92
CA LYS A 102 -14.08 17.49 -13.21
C LYS A 102 -15.15 17.43 -12.13
N ALA A 103 -14.74 17.47 -10.86
CA ALA A 103 -15.63 17.21 -9.73
C ALA A 103 -16.88 18.11 -9.73
N ASP A 104 -18.06 17.49 -9.77
CA ASP A 104 -19.36 18.13 -9.54
C ASP A 104 -19.76 18.02 -8.07
N VAL A 105 -19.35 16.93 -7.42
CA VAL A 105 -19.63 16.62 -6.01
C VAL A 105 -18.33 16.22 -5.33
N VAL A 106 -18.09 16.75 -4.13
CA VAL A 106 -16.90 16.44 -3.33
C VAL A 106 -17.31 15.92 -1.96
N PHE A 107 -16.92 14.67 -1.65
CA PHE A 107 -17.08 14.06 -0.34
C PHE A 107 -15.78 14.20 0.45
N CYS A 108 -15.85 14.85 1.62
CA CYS A 108 -14.71 15.22 2.44
C CYS A 108 -14.68 14.41 3.75
N PHE A 109 -13.66 13.56 3.94
CA PHE A 109 -13.46 12.76 5.14
C PHE A 109 -12.18 13.20 5.88
N PHE A 110 -12.33 14.08 6.87
CA PHE A 110 -11.22 14.62 7.67
C PHE A 110 -11.57 14.61 9.17
N GLY A 111 -10.62 14.97 10.03
CA GLY A 111 -10.84 15.18 11.45
C GLY A 111 -10.19 14.14 12.35
N TYR A 112 -9.88 12.93 11.85
CA TYR A 112 -9.27 11.88 12.69
C TYR A 112 -7.86 12.28 13.13
N ASN A 113 -6.98 12.58 12.16
CA ASN A 113 -5.61 13.01 12.42
C ASN A 113 -5.55 14.29 13.24
N GLU A 114 -6.45 15.23 12.94
CA GLU A 114 -6.53 16.49 13.65
C GLU A 114 -6.98 16.31 15.11
N ALA A 115 -7.90 15.39 15.38
CA ALA A 115 -8.40 15.09 16.72
C ALA A 115 -7.33 14.56 17.67
N LEU A 116 -6.27 13.93 17.16
CA LEU A 116 -5.14 13.44 17.96
C LEU A 116 -4.35 14.57 18.65
N ARG A 117 -4.52 15.83 18.22
CA ARG A 117 -3.98 17.01 18.91
C ARG A 117 -4.80 17.45 20.13
N GLY A 118 -5.95 16.81 20.38
CA GLY A 118 -6.84 17.16 21.47
C GLY A 118 -7.40 18.58 21.37
N GLU A 119 -7.78 19.12 22.53
CA GLU A 119 -8.38 20.46 22.65
C GLU A 119 -7.51 21.61 22.09
N PRO A 120 -6.18 21.65 22.30
CA PRO A 120 -5.33 22.72 21.77
C PRO A 120 -5.38 22.88 20.23
N GLY A 121 -5.63 21.78 19.50
CA GLY A 121 -5.72 21.81 18.02
C GLY A 121 -7.06 22.31 17.47
N LEU A 122 -8.10 22.42 18.32
CA LEU A 122 -9.49 22.54 17.87
C LEU A 122 -9.76 23.88 17.16
N ALA A 123 -9.23 24.98 17.69
CA ALA A 123 -9.42 26.31 17.11
C ALA A 123 -8.79 26.43 15.72
N GLY A 124 -7.56 25.93 15.55
CA GLY A 124 -6.87 25.88 14.26
C GLY A 124 -7.62 25.03 13.25
N PHE A 125 -8.08 23.85 13.67
CA PHE A 125 -8.87 22.96 12.80
C PHE A 125 -10.17 23.61 12.32
N ARG A 126 -10.92 24.30 13.18
CA ARG A 126 -12.15 25.01 12.79
C ARG A 126 -11.88 26.01 11.67
N LYS A 127 -10.81 26.81 11.84
CA LYS A 127 -10.38 27.79 10.85
C LYS A 127 -10.01 27.11 9.54
N ASP A 128 -9.09 26.13 9.58
CA ASP A 128 -8.60 25.46 8.38
C ASP A 128 -9.74 24.75 7.62
N LEU A 129 -10.67 24.10 8.31
CA LEU A 129 -11.85 23.49 7.70
C LEU A 129 -12.76 24.53 7.05
N GLY A 130 -13.04 25.64 7.75
CA GLY A 130 -13.84 26.73 7.21
C GLY A 130 -13.22 27.35 5.95
N ASP A 131 -11.91 27.60 5.98
CA ASP A 131 -11.14 28.14 4.86
C ASP A 131 -11.17 27.18 3.65
N MET A 132 -10.97 25.87 3.88
CA MET A 132 -11.04 24.86 2.81
C MET A 132 -12.43 24.84 2.15
N LEU A 133 -13.50 24.83 2.95
CA LEU A 133 -14.87 24.78 2.42
C LEU A 133 -15.24 26.05 1.67
N SER A 134 -14.85 27.22 2.19
CA SER A 134 -15.03 28.50 1.51
C SER A 134 -14.28 28.53 0.17
N GLY A 135 -13.02 28.09 0.18
CA GLY A 135 -12.18 27.98 -1.01
C GLY A 135 -12.81 27.10 -2.09
N MET A 136 -13.26 25.89 -1.74
CA MET A 136 -13.90 24.95 -2.67
C MET A 136 -15.18 25.52 -3.29
N LYS A 137 -16.00 26.25 -2.52
CA LYS A 137 -17.23 26.88 -3.04
C LYS A 137 -16.95 28.00 -4.05
N GLY A 138 -15.75 28.58 -4.01
CA GLY A 138 -15.29 29.55 -5.01
C GLY A 138 -14.73 28.93 -6.30
N GLN A 139 -14.55 27.61 -6.36
CA GLN A 139 -13.97 26.93 -7.51
C GLN A 139 -15.03 26.49 -8.52
N LYS A 140 -14.59 26.21 -9.75
CA LYS A 140 -15.42 25.58 -10.80
C LYS A 140 -14.67 24.39 -11.39
N TYR A 141 -14.50 23.33 -10.61
CA TYR A 141 -13.69 22.18 -11.00
C TYR A 141 -14.20 21.48 -12.28
N ASN A 142 -15.52 21.45 -12.49
CA ASN A 142 -16.15 20.94 -13.71
C ASN A 142 -16.14 21.95 -14.89
N GLY A 143 -15.59 23.16 -14.68
CA GLY A 143 -15.56 24.26 -15.64
C GLY A 143 -16.86 25.08 -15.74
N LYS A 144 -17.91 24.75 -14.96
CA LYS A 144 -19.25 25.34 -15.09
C LYS A 144 -19.78 25.94 -13.79
N SER A 145 -19.77 25.17 -12.70
CA SER A 145 -20.43 25.51 -11.44
C SER A 145 -19.55 25.20 -10.23
N ALA A 146 -19.90 25.80 -9.09
CA ALA A 146 -19.33 25.40 -7.82
C ALA A 146 -19.68 23.94 -7.50
N PRO A 147 -18.78 23.18 -6.83
CA PRO A 147 -19.06 21.81 -6.45
C PRO A 147 -20.10 21.75 -5.32
N ARG A 148 -20.91 20.68 -5.31
CA ARG A 148 -21.69 20.29 -4.13
C ARG A 148 -20.76 19.58 -3.16
N VAL A 149 -20.55 20.16 -1.98
CA VAL A 149 -19.61 19.61 -0.99
C VAL A 149 -20.38 18.96 0.16
N VAL A 150 -19.98 17.75 0.55
CA VAL A 150 -20.49 17.04 1.73
C VAL A 150 -19.33 16.67 2.64
N VAL A 151 -19.46 17.01 3.92
CA VAL A 151 -18.43 16.73 4.93
C VAL A 151 -18.89 15.58 5.82
N PHE A 152 -18.02 14.60 6.01
CA PHE A 152 -18.24 13.43 6.85
C PHE A 152 -17.33 13.52 8.07
N SER A 153 -17.89 13.32 9.26
CA SER A 153 -17.08 13.20 10.47
C SER A 153 -16.19 11.94 10.42
N PRO A 154 -15.16 11.87 11.27
CA PRO A 154 -14.52 10.61 11.60
C PRO A 154 -15.52 9.59 12.15
N ILE A 155 -15.20 8.30 12.03
CA ILE A 155 -15.83 7.25 12.84
C ILE A 155 -15.31 7.29 14.27
N ALA A 156 -16.03 6.67 15.19
CA ALA A 156 -15.55 6.39 16.52
C ALA A 156 -14.44 5.33 16.51
N HIS A 157 -13.62 5.37 17.55
CA HIS A 157 -12.65 4.35 17.90
C HIS A 157 -13.39 3.17 18.56
N GLU A 158 -13.30 1.98 17.97
CA GLU A 158 -13.85 0.74 18.49
C GLU A 158 -12.96 0.16 19.59
N ASN A 159 -13.52 -0.15 20.76
CA ASN A 159 -12.79 -0.91 21.76
C ASN A 159 -12.70 -2.37 21.32
N LEU A 160 -11.48 -2.83 21.03
CA LEU A 160 -11.22 -4.21 20.62
C LEU A 160 -10.95 -5.17 21.80
N GLU A 161 -11.00 -4.66 23.04
CA GLU A 161 -10.72 -5.41 24.28
C GLU A 161 -9.35 -6.10 24.25
N SER A 162 -8.42 -5.53 23.48
CA SER A 162 -7.06 -6.04 23.32
C SER A 162 -6.11 -5.34 24.29
N PRO A 163 -5.25 -6.08 25.02
CA PRO A 163 -4.26 -5.46 25.90
C PRO A 163 -3.16 -4.71 25.12
N ASN A 164 -3.05 -4.93 23.80
CA ASN A 164 -2.05 -4.28 22.95
C ASN A 164 -2.54 -2.99 22.30
N LEU A 165 -3.84 -2.70 22.37
CA LEU A 165 -4.45 -1.57 21.66
C LEU A 165 -5.19 -0.66 22.65
N PRO A 166 -5.23 0.66 22.39
CA PRO A 166 -6.07 1.54 23.19
C PRO A 166 -7.54 1.15 23.06
N ASP A 167 -8.30 1.33 24.14
CA ASP A 167 -9.75 1.07 24.21
C ASP A 167 -10.61 2.16 23.53
N GLY A 168 -9.95 3.19 22.97
CA GLY A 168 -10.59 4.31 22.33
C GLY A 168 -11.23 5.34 23.26
N SER A 169 -11.22 5.17 24.59
CA SER A 169 -11.87 6.07 25.54
C SER A 169 -11.37 7.52 25.42
N HIS A 170 -10.05 7.71 25.39
CA HIS A 170 -9.40 9.00 25.22
C HIS A 170 -9.62 9.56 23.80
N ASN A 171 -9.43 8.73 22.78
CA ASN A 171 -9.56 9.14 21.38
C ASN A 171 -11.01 9.55 21.05
N ASN A 172 -12.00 8.78 21.50
CA ASN A 172 -13.43 9.07 21.31
C ASN A 172 -13.87 10.39 21.94
N ARG A 173 -13.30 10.80 23.06
CA ARG A 173 -13.55 12.14 23.64
C ARG A 173 -13.17 13.24 22.64
N TYR A 174 -11.99 13.14 22.01
CA TYR A 174 -11.55 14.12 21.04
C TYR A 174 -12.30 14.00 19.71
N LEU A 175 -12.56 12.79 19.22
CA LEU A 175 -13.34 12.58 18.00
C LEU A 175 -14.75 13.18 18.14
N ALA A 176 -15.40 13.05 19.29
CA ALA A 176 -16.68 13.72 19.57
C ALA A 176 -16.55 15.25 19.54
N MET A 177 -15.51 15.82 20.15
CA MET A 177 -15.24 17.26 20.15
C MET A 177 -15.03 17.81 18.73
N TYR A 178 -14.23 17.11 17.92
CA TYR A 178 -13.94 17.51 16.53
C TYR A 178 -15.17 17.30 15.64
N THR A 179 -15.93 16.22 15.82
CA THR A 179 -17.21 16.00 15.12
C THR A 179 -18.20 17.15 15.37
N LYS A 180 -18.33 17.59 16.63
CA LYS A 180 -19.15 18.76 16.98
C LYS A 180 -18.63 20.03 16.30
N ALA A 181 -17.32 20.26 16.30
CA ALA A 181 -16.73 21.41 15.64
C ALA A 181 -16.94 21.41 14.12
N MET A 182 -16.82 20.25 13.47
CA MET A 182 -17.10 20.09 12.04
C MET A 182 -18.56 20.44 11.73
N LYS A 183 -19.50 19.93 12.53
CA LYS A 183 -20.93 20.23 12.40
C LYS A 183 -21.20 21.73 12.48
N GLU A 184 -20.61 22.42 13.45
CA GLU A 184 -20.77 23.87 13.64
C GLU A 184 -20.18 24.68 12.48
N VAL A 185 -18.97 24.35 12.02
CA VAL A 185 -18.34 25.00 10.86
C VAL A 185 -19.16 24.79 9.59
N CYS A 186 -19.64 23.56 9.37
CA CYS A 186 -20.47 23.23 8.23
C CYS A 186 -21.82 23.95 8.28
N ALA A 187 -22.46 24.03 9.45
CA ALA A 187 -23.70 24.78 9.65
C ALA A 187 -23.51 26.28 9.35
N ALA A 188 -22.46 26.90 9.89
CA ALA A 188 -22.13 28.29 9.62
C ALA A 188 -21.86 28.55 8.13
N GLY A 189 -21.18 27.61 7.48
CA GLY A 189 -20.87 27.66 6.05
C GLY A 189 -22.02 27.21 5.13
N LYS A 190 -23.17 26.75 5.66
CA LYS A 190 -24.25 26.09 4.90
C LYS A 190 -23.72 24.95 4.00
N THR A 191 -22.89 24.09 4.56
CA THR A 191 -22.37 22.88 3.91
C THR A 191 -23.04 21.66 4.54
N PRO A 192 -23.58 20.73 3.73
CA PRO A 192 -24.00 19.42 4.21
C PRO A 192 -22.98 18.72 5.11
N PHE A 193 -23.44 18.21 6.25
CA PHE A 193 -22.61 17.48 7.21
C PHE A 193 -23.27 16.15 7.60
N VAL A 194 -22.47 15.10 7.63
CA VAL A 194 -22.87 13.72 7.93
C VAL A 194 -22.07 13.23 9.15
N ASP A 195 -22.78 12.82 10.19
CA ASP A 195 -22.18 12.30 11.42
C ASP A 195 -22.00 10.78 11.30
N LEU A 196 -20.75 10.34 11.21
CA LEU A 196 -20.35 8.94 11.22
C LEU A 196 -19.88 8.48 12.60
N PHE A 197 -19.61 9.39 13.53
CA PHE A 197 -19.10 9.09 14.86
C PHE A 197 -20.18 8.35 15.70
N VAL A 198 -21.36 8.95 15.86
CA VAL A 198 -22.42 8.34 16.67
C VAL A 198 -22.93 7.00 16.07
N PRO A 199 -23.19 6.90 14.75
CA PRO A 199 -23.60 5.63 14.16
C PRO A 199 -22.55 4.54 14.26
N SER A 200 -21.26 4.85 14.11
CA SER A 200 -20.22 3.82 14.25
C SER A 200 -20.15 3.27 15.66
N GLN A 201 -20.32 4.10 16.70
CA GLN A 201 -20.46 3.60 18.08
C GLN A 201 -21.63 2.63 18.23
N LYS A 202 -22.76 2.91 17.55
CA LYS A 202 -23.92 2.01 17.53
C LYS A 202 -23.57 0.70 16.84
N LEU A 203 -22.93 0.76 15.67
CA LEU A 203 -22.49 -0.43 14.94
C LEU A 203 -21.58 -1.31 15.81
N TYR A 204 -20.61 -0.75 16.52
CA TYR A 204 -19.71 -1.52 17.39
C TYR A 204 -20.44 -2.21 18.53
N ARG A 205 -21.47 -1.58 19.14
CA ARG A 205 -22.27 -2.22 20.19
C ARG A 205 -23.18 -3.35 19.67
N GLU A 206 -23.62 -3.25 18.43
CA GLU A 206 -24.59 -4.19 17.83
C GLU A 206 -23.92 -5.38 17.12
N ASN A 207 -22.59 -5.38 16.98
CA ASN A 207 -21.85 -6.44 16.30
C ASN A 207 -20.85 -7.09 17.26
N ALA A 208 -20.95 -8.41 17.43
CA ALA A 208 -20.01 -9.17 18.26
C ALA A 208 -18.63 -9.34 17.60
N THR A 209 -18.58 -9.36 16.27
CA THR A 209 -17.32 -9.40 15.52
C THR A 209 -16.78 -7.99 15.34
N PRO A 210 -15.51 -7.73 15.72
CA PRO A 210 -14.86 -6.45 15.47
C PRO A 210 -15.04 -5.93 14.05
N LEU A 211 -15.37 -4.65 13.90
CA LEU A 211 -15.54 -4.01 12.60
C LEU A 211 -14.25 -3.34 12.11
N THR A 212 -13.28 -3.15 12.99
CA THR A 212 -11.98 -2.53 12.70
C THR A 212 -10.82 -3.48 13.00
N LEU A 213 -9.70 -3.25 12.32
CA LEU A 213 -8.45 -3.99 12.50
C LEU A 213 -7.73 -3.61 13.80
N ASN A 214 -7.78 -2.33 14.17
CA ASN A 214 -6.97 -1.76 15.25
C ASN A 214 -7.70 -0.65 16.02
N GLY A 215 -9.04 -0.69 16.03
CA GLY A 215 -9.90 0.32 16.64
C GLY A 215 -10.32 1.44 15.68
N ILE A 216 -9.56 1.72 14.61
CA ILE A 216 -9.80 2.89 13.74
C ILE A 216 -9.87 2.56 12.25
N HIS A 217 -9.31 1.44 11.82
CA HIS A 217 -9.23 1.06 10.41
C HIS A 217 -10.24 -0.05 10.10
N LEU A 218 -11.33 0.29 9.43
CA LEU A 218 -12.41 -0.66 9.12
C LEU A 218 -11.93 -1.87 8.31
N LEU A 219 -12.38 -3.05 8.70
CA LEU A 219 -12.33 -4.28 7.92
C LEU A 219 -13.40 -4.25 6.82
N ASP A 220 -13.42 -5.25 5.94
CA ASP A 220 -14.31 -5.26 4.77
C ASP A 220 -15.80 -5.17 5.14
N HIS A 221 -16.23 -5.99 6.10
CA HIS A 221 -17.60 -5.98 6.61
C HIS A 221 -17.93 -4.71 7.38
N GLY A 222 -16.98 -4.15 8.15
CA GLY A 222 -17.14 -2.86 8.82
C GLY A 222 -17.33 -1.71 7.82
N ASN A 223 -16.54 -1.69 6.75
CA ASN A 223 -16.66 -0.71 5.67
C ASN A 223 -18.02 -0.81 4.96
N ARG A 224 -18.52 -2.03 4.74
CA ARG A 224 -19.85 -2.28 4.17
C ARG A 224 -20.97 -1.71 5.04
N LEU A 225 -20.94 -1.96 6.35
CA LEU A 225 -21.94 -1.42 7.28
C LEU A 225 -21.90 0.11 7.34
N LEU A 226 -20.70 0.69 7.40
CA LEU A 226 -20.55 2.15 7.35
C LEU A 226 -21.06 2.74 6.03
N ALA A 227 -20.80 2.09 4.90
CA ALA A 227 -21.34 2.52 3.60
C ALA A 227 -22.88 2.56 3.63
N GLY A 228 -23.53 1.57 4.27
CA GLY A 228 -24.97 1.58 4.49
C GLY A 228 -25.46 2.77 5.33
N VAL A 229 -24.75 3.10 6.41
CA VAL A 229 -25.01 4.31 7.22
C VAL A 229 -24.91 5.58 6.38
N ILE A 230 -23.85 5.70 5.57
CA ILE A 230 -23.65 6.85 4.69
C ILE A 230 -24.82 6.97 3.70
N MET A 231 -25.21 5.88 3.04
CA MET A 231 -26.34 5.90 2.11
C MET A 231 -27.64 6.32 2.78
N GLN A 232 -27.92 5.80 3.98
CA GLN A 232 -29.12 6.13 4.73
C GLN A 232 -29.15 7.60 5.15
N GLN A 233 -28.03 8.14 5.67
CA GLN A 233 -27.99 9.53 6.13
C GLN A 233 -27.96 10.55 5.00
N VAL A 234 -27.34 10.21 3.86
CA VAL A 234 -27.21 11.13 2.74
C VAL A 234 -28.46 11.12 1.86
N PHE A 235 -29.05 9.94 1.59
CA PHE A 235 -30.13 9.80 0.61
C PHE A 235 -31.46 9.29 1.19
N GLY A 236 -31.54 9.05 2.51
CA GLY A 236 -32.78 8.64 3.17
C GLY A 236 -33.23 7.21 2.86
N ASN A 237 -32.46 6.44 2.09
CA ASN A 237 -32.92 5.18 1.51
C ASN A 237 -32.35 3.94 2.21
N ALA A 238 -33.25 3.04 2.60
CA ALA A 238 -32.98 1.63 2.88
C ALA A 238 -33.66 0.76 1.79
N LYS A 239 -33.33 1.00 0.52
CA LYS A 239 -33.89 0.20 -0.59
C LYS A 239 -33.38 -1.25 -0.51
N SER A 240 -34.21 -2.19 -0.98
CA SER A 240 -33.84 -3.61 -1.11
C SER A 240 -32.60 -3.81 -2.00
N SER A 241 -32.33 -2.89 -2.93
CA SER A 241 -31.13 -2.87 -3.80
C SER A 241 -29.82 -2.79 -3.03
N LEU A 242 -29.80 -2.31 -1.79
CA LEU A 242 -28.58 -2.24 -0.97
C LEU A 242 -28.33 -3.51 -0.15
N ARG A 243 -29.22 -4.50 -0.22
CA ARG A 243 -29.04 -5.79 0.44
C ARG A 243 -28.08 -6.66 -0.35
N GLU A 244 -27.34 -7.47 0.38
CA GLU A 244 -26.39 -8.40 -0.22
C GLU A 244 -27.10 -9.39 -1.13
N SER A 245 -26.61 -9.47 -2.36
CA SER A 245 -27.14 -10.30 -3.43
C SER A 245 -26.04 -10.59 -4.44
N ALA A 246 -26.24 -11.60 -5.27
CA ALA A 246 -25.30 -11.92 -6.34
C ALA A 246 -25.05 -10.73 -7.28
N GLU A 247 -26.05 -9.86 -7.50
CA GLU A 247 -25.92 -8.68 -8.35
C GLU A 247 -25.07 -7.58 -7.71
N ILE A 248 -25.24 -7.34 -6.39
CA ILE A 248 -24.38 -6.41 -5.65
C ILE A 248 -22.93 -6.91 -5.62
N GLY A 249 -22.73 -8.22 -5.48
CA GLY A 249 -21.41 -8.84 -5.59
C GLY A 249 -20.74 -8.56 -6.94
N LYS A 250 -21.46 -8.78 -8.06
CA LYS A 250 -20.95 -8.50 -9.42
C LYS A 250 -20.62 -7.02 -9.61
N LEU A 251 -21.49 -6.12 -9.13
CA LEU A 251 -21.26 -4.67 -9.21
C LEU A 251 -20.01 -4.28 -8.43
N ARG A 252 -19.85 -4.81 -7.21
CA ARG A 252 -18.67 -4.58 -6.39
C ARG A 252 -17.39 -5.08 -7.06
N THR A 253 -17.41 -6.26 -7.68
CA THR A 253 -16.26 -6.75 -8.46
C THR A 253 -15.88 -5.78 -9.58
N ALA A 254 -16.85 -5.20 -10.28
CA ALA A 254 -16.59 -4.18 -11.30
C ALA A 254 -16.02 -2.88 -10.71
N VAL A 255 -16.51 -2.46 -9.54
CA VAL A 255 -15.97 -1.30 -8.80
C VAL A 255 -14.52 -1.54 -8.36
N LEU A 256 -14.20 -2.71 -7.82
CA LEU A 256 -12.84 -3.05 -7.38
C LEU A 256 -11.86 -3.13 -8.57
N ASP A 257 -12.29 -3.69 -9.70
CA ASP A 257 -11.55 -3.71 -10.96
C ASP A 257 -11.20 -2.28 -11.42
N LYS A 258 -12.17 -1.36 -11.42
CA LYS A 258 -11.92 0.06 -11.71
C LYS A 258 -10.97 0.72 -10.70
N SER A 259 -11.23 0.50 -9.40
CA SER A 259 -10.43 1.09 -8.32
C SER A 259 -8.97 0.63 -8.34
N TYR A 260 -8.70 -0.58 -8.82
CA TYR A 260 -7.33 -1.08 -9.01
C TYR A 260 -6.51 -0.21 -9.99
N TYR A 261 -7.08 0.15 -11.15
CA TYR A 261 -6.42 1.03 -12.12
C TYR A 261 -6.37 2.48 -11.64
N TRP A 262 -7.45 2.98 -11.04
CA TRP A 262 -7.49 4.34 -10.50
C TRP A 262 -6.49 4.55 -9.36
N PHE A 263 -6.39 3.59 -8.43
CA PHE A 263 -5.41 3.66 -7.35
C PHE A 263 -3.99 3.66 -7.91
N SER A 264 -3.70 2.82 -8.89
CA SER A 264 -2.38 2.78 -9.56
C SER A 264 -2.08 4.07 -10.32
N ARG A 265 -3.11 4.78 -10.81
CA ARG A 265 -2.99 6.11 -11.38
C ARG A 265 -2.69 7.18 -10.35
N TYR A 266 -3.48 7.25 -9.29
CA TYR A 266 -3.42 8.35 -8.32
C TYR A 266 -2.28 8.17 -7.31
N ARG A 267 -2.04 6.92 -6.90
CA ARG A 267 -0.97 6.46 -6.01
C ARG A 267 0.12 5.73 -6.77
N VAL A 268 0.48 6.27 -7.94
CA VAL A 268 1.52 5.71 -8.80
C VAL A 268 2.79 5.39 -8.00
N VAL A 269 3.30 4.20 -8.23
CA VAL A 269 4.59 3.78 -7.72
C VAL A 269 5.68 4.38 -8.61
N ASP A 270 6.73 4.90 -7.98
CA ASP A 270 7.77 5.72 -8.61
C ASP A 270 7.30 7.13 -9.03
N GLY A 271 6.43 7.74 -8.20
CA GLY A 271 5.92 9.10 -8.44
C GLY A 271 6.99 10.21 -8.58
N TYR A 272 8.21 9.99 -8.12
CA TYR A 272 9.34 10.91 -8.28
C TYR A 272 9.89 10.92 -9.71
N ASN A 273 9.74 9.82 -10.45
CA ASN A 273 9.96 9.75 -11.90
C ASN A 273 8.78 10.32 -12.71
N VAL A 274 7.56 10.33 -12.14
CA VAL A 274 6.36 10.87 -12.79
C VAL A 274 6.27 12.39 -12.65
N PHE A 275 6.51 12.91 -11.44
CA PHE A 275 6.28 14.31 -11.06
C PHE A 275 7.52 15.00 -10.49
N GLY A 276 8.37 14.23 -9.80
CA GLY A 276 9.47 14.74 -8.99
C GLY A 276 10.71 15.15 -9.78
N GLY A 277 11.86 15.20 -9.11
CA GLY A 277 13.12 15.65 -9.72
C GLY A 277 13.61 14.73 -10.83
N ARG A 278 13.41 13.41 -10.69
CA ARG A 278 13.85 12.41 -11.69
C ARG A 278 13.02 12.43 -12.98
N SER A 279 11.83 13.02 -12.93
CA SER A 279 11.01 13.23 -14.13
C SER A 279 11.72 14.02 -15.24
N ARG A 280 12.69 14.87 -14.88
CA ARG A 280 13.46 15.71 -15.80
C ARG A 280 14.67 15.03 -16.44
N LEU A 281 15.02 13.82 -15.97
CA LEU A 281 16.08 13.05 -16.59
C LEU A 281 15.68 12.74 -18.04
N ALA A 282 16.54 13.12 -18.99
CA ALA A 282 16.21 13.04 -20.40
C ALA A 282 17.40 12.56 -21.24
N TRP A 283 17.11 11.67 -22.18
CA TRP A 283 18.05 11.15 -23.16
C TRP A 283 17.37 11.10 -24.52
N PHE A 284 18.13 11.39 -25.58
CA PHE A 284 17.63 11.35 -26.96
C PHE A 284 16.35 12.20 -27.18
N GLY A 285 16.19 13.29 -26.44
CA GLY A 285 15.01 14.17 -26.51
C GLY A 285 13.74 13.62 -25.84
N GLN A 286 13.82 12.51 -25.09
CA GLN A 286 12.73 11.94 -24.32
C GLN A 286 13.10 11.96 -22.83
N SER A 287 12.21 12.46 -21.99
CA SER A 287 12.35 12.46 -20.53
C SER A 287 11.65 11.26 -19.88
N ASN A 288 12.00 10.98 -18.63
CA ASN A 288 11.24 10.03 -17.80
C ASN A 288 9.76 10.47 -17.70
N ALA A 289 9.51 11.78 -17.56
CA ALA A 289 8.14 12.31 -17.52
C ALA A 289 7.33 11.96 -18.78
N ASP A 290 7.94 12.02 -19.98
CA ASP A 290 7.22 11.73 -21.22
C ASP A 290 6.67 10.30 -21.25
N VAL A 291 7.49 9.33 -20.81
CA VAL A 291 7.12 7.92 -20.71
C VAL A 291 6.08 7.72 -19.62
N MET A 292 6.36 8.20 -18.41
CA MET A 292 5.52 7.99 -17.25
C MET A 292 4.16 8.66 -17.38
N GLN A 293 4.10 9.90 -17.92
CA GLN A 293 2.83 10.59 -18.13
C GLN A 293 2.01 9.96 -19.26
N ARG A 294 2.64 9.36 -20.29
CA ARG A 294 1.90 8.54 -21.27
C ARG A 294 1.22 7.36 -20.58
N GLU A 295 1.90 6.70 -19.65
CA GLU A 295 1.32 5.59 -18.90
C GLU A 295 0.21 6.05 -17.95
N MET A 296 0.34 7.24 -17.36
CA MET A 296 -0.74 7.87 -16.60
C MET A 296 -1.99 8.12 -17.47
N GLN A 297 -1.82 8.50 -18.75
CA GLN A 297 -2.93 8.63 -19.69
C GLN A 297 -3.58 7.28 -20.01
N ILE A 298 -2.79 6.20 -20.13
CA ILE A 298 -3.31 4.85 -20.30
C ILE A 298 -4.18 4.45 -19.11
N PHE A 299 -3.69 4.67 -17.87
CA PHE A 299 -4.51 4.39 -16.69
C PHE A 299 -5.78 5.26 -16.63
N ASP A 300 -5.71 6.53 -17.03
CA ASP A 300 -6.89 7.41 -17.11
C ASP A 300 -7.96 6.81 -18.06
N VAL A 301 -7.56 6.34 -19.25
CA VAL A 301 -8.48 5.69 -20.22
C VAL A 301 -8.99 4.35 -19.72
N MET A 302 -8.10 3.48 -19.22
CA MET A 302 -8.50 2.16 -18.70
C MET A 302 -9.50 2.31 -17.56
N THR A 303 -9.31 3.27 -16.65
CA THR A 303 -10.27 3.56 -15.58
C THR A 303 -11.63 3.95 -16.16
N GLY A 304 -11.68 4.84 -17.15
CA GLY A 304 -12.92 5.23 -17.84
C GLY A 304 -13.64 4.06 -18.51
N ASN A 305 -12.92 3.15 -19.15
CA ASN A 305 -13.51 1.96 -19.76
C ASN A 305 -14.16 1.03 -18.70
N ARG A 306 -13.67 0.99 -17.46
CA ARG A 306 -14.32 0.24 -16.37
C ARG A 306 -15.55 0.96 -15.81
N ASP A 307 -15.62 2.29 -15.89
CA ASP A 307 -16.84 3.01 -15.52
C ASP A 307 -18.02 2.54 -16.41
N GLU A 308 -17.80 2.32 -17.71
CA GLU A 308 -18.83 1.78 -18.61
C GLU A 308 -19.34 0.40 -18.18
N LYS A 309 -18.41 -0.47 -17.74
CA LYS A 309 -18.77 -1.78 -17.15
C LYS A 309 -19.60 -1.62 -15.89
N ILE A 310 -19.21 -0.73 -14.99
CA ILE A 310 -19.95 -0.46 -13.75
C ILE A 310 -21.38 0.01 -14.08
N TRP A 311 -21.54 0.97 -14.99
CA TRP A 311 -22.85 1.50 -15.37
C TRP A 311 -23.73 0.44 -16.05
N ALA A 312 -23.14 -0.43 -16.87
CA ALA A 312 -23.86 -1.53 -17.49
C ALA A 312 -24.34 -2.54 -16.44
N VAL A 313 -23.46 -2.96 -15.52
CA VAL A 313 -23.77 -3.92 -14.46
C VAL A 313 -24.82 -3.36 -13.50
N ALA A 314 -24.70 -2.09 -13.10
CA ALA A 314 -25.69 -1.41 -12.27
C ALA A 314 -27.08 -1.38 -12.92
N ALA A 315 -27.14 -1.26 -14.25
CA ALA A 315 -28.38 -1.31 -15.03
C ALA A 315 -28.82 -2.76 -15.40
N GLY A 316 -28.22 -3.79 -14.81
CA GLY A 316 -28.57 -5.20 -15.06
C GLY A 316 -28.10 -5.76 -16.40
N ARG A 317 -27.14 -5.10 -17.05
CA ARG A 317 -26.59 -5.50 -18.37
C ARG A 317 -25.18 -6.09 -18.23
N LYS A 318 -24.82 -6.96 -19.16
CA LYS A 318 -23.44 -7.45 -19.33
C LYS A 318 -22.61 -6.43 -20.12
N HIS A 319 -21.34 -6.28 -19.77
CA HIS A 319 -20.40 -5.47 -20.54
C HIS A 319 -18.99 -6.08 -20.41
N LYS A 320 -18.33 -6.27 -21.55
CA LYS A 320 -16.93 -6.69 -21.61
C LYS A 320 -16.09 -5.43 -21.78
N VAL A 321 -15.10 -5.25 -20.91
CA VAL A 321 -14.15 -4.14 -21.03
C VAL A 321 -13.28 -4.36 -22.27
N ILE A 322 -13.14 -3.29 -23.07
CA ILE A 322 -12.32 -3.28 -24.28
C ILE A 322 -11.35 -2.09 -24.16
N ASP A 323 -10.04 -2.37 -24.19
CA ASP A 323 -8.97 -1.37 -24.03
C ASP A 323 -8.26 -1.04 -25.35
N ASN A 324 -8.97 -1.11 -26.49
CA ASN A 324 -8.40 -0.80 -27.80
C ASN A 324 -8.28 0.71 -28.09
N ASN A 325 -8.79 1.56 -27.18
CA ASN A 325 -8.73 3.02 -27.23
C ASN A 325 -7.59 3.62 -26.37
N ILE A 326 -6.75 2.78 -25.75
CA ILE A 326 -5.63 3.27 -24.95
C ILE A 326 -4.58 3.96 -25.84
N PRO A 327 -3.93 5.03 -25.35
CA PRO A 327 -2.76 5.59 -26.02
C PRO A 327 -1.67 4.54 -26.21
N GLY A 328 -0.98 4.56 -27.36
CA GLY A 328 0.18 3.70 -27.57
C GLY A 328 1.29 4.00 -26.56
N LEU A 329 2.00 2.96 -26.11
CA LEU A 329 3.19 3.14 -25.28
C LEU A 329 4.27 3.90 -26.06
N LEU A 330 5.03 4.74 -25.36
CA LEU A 330 6.22 5.33 -25.95
C LEU A 330 7.31 4.25 -26.01
N VAL A 331 7.98 4.16 -27.16
CA VAL A 331 9.20 3.36 -27.28
C VAL A 331 10.31 4.09 -26.51
N VAL A 332 10.90 3.40 -25.56
CA VAL A 332 12.00 3.91 -24.73
C VAL A 332 13.31 3.54 -25.40
N LYS A 333 14.15 4.53 -25.67
CA LYS A 333 15.51 4.30 -26.18
C LYS A 333 16.47 4.17 -25.01
N THR A 334 17.06 2.99 -24.83
CA THR A 334 18.04 2.76 -23.77
C THR A 334 19.25 3.69 -23.91
N ASN A 335 19.63 4.35 -22.81
CA ASN A 335 20.89 5.10 -22.73
C ASN A 335 22.10 4.20 -22.38
N LYS A 336 21.88 2.89 -22.29
CA LYS A 336 22.90 1.87 -22.04
C LYS A 336 22.72 0.70 -23.02
N PRO A 337 22.93 0.90 -24.33
CA PRO A 337 22.79 -0.17 -25.31
C PRO A 337 23.85 -1.26 -25.10
N GLY A 338 23.46 -2.52 -25.27
CA GLY A 338 24.35 -3.67 -25.30
C GLY A 338 24.93 -3.92 -26.68
N SER A 339 25.87 -4.86 -26.75
CA SER A 339 26.63 -5.19 -27.96
C SER A 339 25.87 -6.07 -28.96
N LEU A 340 24.72 -6.63 -28.59
CA LEU A 340 23.93 -7.49 -29.47
C LEU A 340 22.93 -6.68 -30.32
N ALA A 341 22.42 -7.30 -31.38
CA ALA A 341 21.41 -6.70 -32.25
C ALA A 341 20.20 -6.15 -31.45
N GLY A 342 19.80 -4.92 -31.78
CA GLY A 342 18.77 -4.17 -31.07
C GLY A 342 19.23 -3.52 -29.76
N GLY A 343 20.55 -3.45 -29.50
CA GLY A 343 21.09 -2.89 -28.25
C GLY A 343 20.88 -3.81 -27.04
N ARG A 344 20.72 -5.12 -27.27
CA ARG A 344 20.52 -6.12 -26.21
C ARG A 344 21.83 -6.49 -25.53
N HIS A 345 21.74 -6.88 -24.28
CA HIS A 345 22.87 -7.38 -23.50
C HIS A 345 22.90 -8.90 -23.48
N ARG A 346 24.08 -9.47 -23.28
CA ARG A 346 24.27 -10.90 -23.06
C ARG A 346 24.22 -11.15 -21.56
N TYR A 347 23.33 -12.04 -21.14
CA TYR A 347 23.25 -12.55 -19.78
C TYR A 347 23.75 -14.00 -19.75
N LEU A 348 24.47 -14.37 -18.69
CA LEU A 348 24.94 -15.74 -18.48
C LEU A 348 23.87 -16.52 -17.70
N GLY A 349 23.61 -17.76 -18.10
CA GLY A 349 22.82 -18.69 -17.28
C GLY A 349 23.59 -19.05 -16.01
N GLY A 350 22.86 -19.49 -14.96
CA GLY A 350 23.40 -19.60 -13.59
C GLY A 350 24.70 -20.40 -13.48
N ARG A 351 24.80 -21.57 -14.13
CA ARG A 351 26.04 -22.38 -14.10
C ARG A 351 27.24 -21.66 -14.74
N LYS A 352 27.03 -20.94 -15.85
CA LYS A 352 28.08 -20.15 -16.52
C LYS A 352 28.44 -18.89 -15.72
N ALA A 353 27.50 -18.32 -14.98
CA ALA A 353 27.77 -17.21 -14.07
C ALA A 353 28.67 -17.66 -12.90
N ILE A 354 28.42 -18.86 -12.35
CA ILE A 354 29.26 -19.46 -11.30
C ILE A 354 30.71 -19.68 -11.76
N GLU A 355 30.93 -20.12 -13.00
CA GLU A 355 32.29 -20.26 -13.57
C GLU A 355 33.09 -18.93 -13.60
N ARG A 356 32.41 -17.78 -13.47
CA ARG A 356 33.04 -16.46 -13.41
C ARG A 356 33.38 -16.01 -11.99
N MET A 357 33.02 -16.79 -10.98
CA MET A 357 33.24 -16.49 -9.57
C MET A 357 34.58 -17.01 -9.07
N ARG A 358 35.19 -16.22 -8.20
CA ARG A 358 36.25 -16.65 -7.28
C ARG A 358 35.69 -16.62 -5.87
N VAL A 359 35.71 -17.76 -5.19
CA VAL A 359 35.15 -17.97 -3.85
C VAL A 359 36.30 -18.07 -2.83
N ALA A 360 36.04 -17.65 -1.59
CA ALA A 360 37.00 -17.74 -0.49
C ALA A 360 37.47 -19.18 -0.22
N LYS A 361 38.66 -19.33 0.36
CA LYS A 361 39.24 -20.64 0.65
C LYS A 361 38.34 -21.44 1.62
N GLY A 362 38.12 -22.72 1.29
CA GLY A 362 37.34 -23.64 2.13
C GLY A 362 35.83 -23.49 1.97
N MET A 363 35.38 -22.80 0.92
CA MET A 363 33.98 -22.65 0.56
C MET A 363 33.76 -23.12 -0.88
N GLU A 364 32.53 -23.51 -1.19
CA GLU A 364 32.09 -23.85 -2.53
C GLU A 364 30.79 -23.13 -2.88
N VAL A 365 30.43 -23.15 -4.16
CA VAL A 365 29.20 -22.51 -4.66
C VAL A 365 28.49 -23.47 -5.60
N ASN A 366 27.19 -23.63 -5.41
CA ASN A 366 26.28 -24.37 -6.27
C ASN A 366 25.12 -23.48 -6.74
N LEU A 367 24.37 -23.95 -7.74
CA LEU A 367 23.19 -23.24 -8.25
C LEU A 367 21.94 -23.81 -7.59
N PHE A 368 21.38 -23.09 -6.61
CA PHE A 368 20.15 -23.48 -5.93
C PHE A 368 18.90 -23.34 -6.82
N ALA A 369 18.73 -22.18 -7.45
CA ALA A 369 17.60 -21.88 -8.33
C ALA A 369 18.01 -20.88 -9.44
N SER A 370 17.30 -20.88 -10.57
CA SER A 370 17.51 -19.92 -11.65
C SER A 370 16.21 -19.62 -12.41
N GLU A 371 16.15 -18.46 -13.07
CA GLU A 371 15.04 -18.12 -13.95
C GLU A 371 14.89 -19.07 -15.17
N GLU A 372 15.97 -19.78 -15.54
CA GLU A 372 15.93 -20.81 -16.58
C GLU A 372 15.11 -22.03 -16.13
N LYS A 373 15.18 -22.40 -14.84
CA LYS A 373 14.36 -23.48 -14.24
C LYS A 373 12.98 -22.97 -13.81
N PHE A 374 12.93 -21.79 -13.21
CA PHE A 374 11.73 -21.18 -12.63
C PHE A 374 11.52 -19.76 -13.20
N PRO A 375 10.76 -19.61 -14.30
CA PRO A 375 10.53 -18.32 -14.96
C PRO A 375 9.92 -17.24 -14.06
N GLU A 376 9.40 -17.60 -12.90
CA GLU A 376 8.88 -16.69 -11.88
C GLU A 376 9.98 -15.95 -11.09
N LEU A 377 11.21 -16.51 -11.01
CA LEU A 377 12.34 -15.99 -10.21
C LEU A 377 13.07 -14.84 -10.95
N ILE A 378 12.36 -13.77 -11.26
CA ILE A 378 12.91 -12.61 -11.98
C ILE A 378 13.16 -11.48 -10.98
N ASN A 379 14.40 -10.97 -10.96
CA ASN A 379 14.82 -9.85 -10.11
C ASN A 379 14.53 -10.10 -8.61
N PRO A 380 15.16 -11.10 -7.98
CA PRO A 380 15.04 -11.28 -6.53
C PRO A 380 15.53 -10.04 -5.78
N VAL A 381 14.86 -9.67 -4.69
CA VAL A 381 15.13 -8.43 -3.94
C VAL A 381 15.57 -8.71 -2.51
N GLN A 382 14.78 -9.51 -1.78
CA GLN A 382 15.08 -9.94 -0.41
C GLN A 382 14.70 -11.42 -0.28
N MET A 383 15.45 -12.17 0.52
CA MET A 383 15.20 -13.55 0.92
C MET A 383 14.92 -13.63 2.43
N ALA A 384 14.24 -14.68 2.85
CA ALA A 384 14.09 -15.05 4.26
C ALA A 384 13.78 -16.55 4.33
N VAL A 385 14.04 -17.16 5.49
CA VAL A 385 13.79 -18.58 5.72
C VAL A 385 12.62 -18.78 6.67
N ASP A 386 11.70 -19.68 6.34
CA ASP A 386 10.58 -20.01 7.21
C ASP A 386 10.97 -20.98 8.35
N THR A 387 10.02 -21.30 9.23
CA THR A 387 10.25 -22.21 10.35
C THR A 387 10.52 -23.66 9.95
N ASP A 388 10.22 -24.03 8.70
CA ASP A 388 10.49 -25.36 8.14
C ASP A 388 11.83 -25.40 7.38
N GLY A 389 12.56 -24.28 7.34
CA GLY A 389 13.87 -24.17 6.70
C GLY A 389 13.81 -23.88 5.19
N ARG A 390 12.63 -23.58 4.64
CA ARG A 390 12.43 -23.31 3.21
C ARG A 390 12.81 -21.88 2.89
N LEU A 391 13.47 -21.69 1.74
CA LEU A 391 13.84 -20.35 1.26
C LEU A 391 12.63 -19.67 0.61
N PHE A 392 12.36 -18.44 1.04
CA PHE A 392 11.42 -17.54 0.39
C PHE A 392 12.16 -16.38 -0.25
N ALA A 393 11.64 -15.87 -1.36
CA ALA A 393 12.20 -14.72 -2.05
C ALA A 393 11.09 -13.76 -2.50
N SER A 394 11.29 -12.46 -2.24
CA SER A 394 10.55 -11.43 -2.95
C SER A 394 11.19 -11.18 -4.30
N VAL A 395 10.36 -11.12 -5.34
CA VAL A 395 10.82 -10.95 -6.72
C VAL A 395 10.04 -9.82 -7.39
N TRP A 396 10.72 -9.09 -8.28
CA TRP A 396 10.18 -7.87 -8.88
C TRP A 396 10.27 -7.85 -10.42
N PRO A 397 9.45 -8.68 -11.10
CA PRO A 397 9.42 -8.72 -12.57
C PRO A 397 8.97 -7.40 -13.20
N SER A 398 8.18 -6.58 -12.49
CA SER A 398 7.71 -5.30 -13.01
C SER A 398 8.67 -4.13 -12.73
N TYR A 399 9.92 -4.37 -12.36
CA TYR A 399 10.88 -3.31 -12.10
C TYR A 399 11.04 -2.35 -13.30
N PRO A 400 11.21 -1.03 -13.06
CA PRO A 400 11.18 -0.30 -11.78
C PRO A 400 9.78 0.14 -11.36
N HIS A 401 8.77 -0.10 -12.19
CA HIS A 401 7.36 0.14 -11.92
C HIS A 401 6.46 -0.62 -12.92
N TRP A 402 5.25 -0.91 -12.48
CA TRP A 402 4.28 -1.68 -13.26
C TRP A 402 3.95 -1.04 -14.63
N ASN A 403 4.05 -1.82 -15.71
CA ASN A 403 3.59 -1.43 -17.04
C ASN A 403 2.06 -1.57 -17.14
N PRO A 404 1.30 -0.49 -17.42
CA PRO A 404 -0.17 -0.50 -17.40
C PRO A 404 -0.81 -1.49 -18.39
N THR A 405 -0.07 -1.90 -19.43
CA THR A 405 -0.56 -2.81 -20.49
C THR A 405 -0.25 -4.28 -20.22
N ARG A 406 0.42 -4.58 -19.10
CA ARG A 406 0.82 -5.93 -18.68
C ARG A 406 0.12 -6.31 -17.37
N PRO A 407 -0.06 -7.61 -17.09
CA PRO A 407 -0.51 -8.01 -15.75
C PRO A 407 0.52 -7.61 -14.69
N ARG A 408 0.06 -7.35 -13.48
CA ARG A 408 0.93 -7.10 -12.33
C ARG A 408 1.40 -8.43 -11.75
N THR A 409 2.72 -8.64 -11.75
CA THR A 409 3.33 -9.97 -11.55
C THR A 409 4.38 -10.02 -10.44
N ASP A 410 4.55 -8.95 -9.66
CA ASP A 410 5.42 -8.97 -8.48
C ASP A 410 4.82 -9.89 -7.41
N ARG A 411 5.69 -10.63 -6.73
CA ARG A 411 5.27 -11.80 -5.95
C ARG A 411 6.27 -12.19 -4.87
N ILE A 412 5.81 -13.04 -3.97
CA ILE A 412 6.64 -13.83 -3.05
C ILE A 412 6.68 -15.27 -3.56
N LEU A 413 7.87 -15.84 -3.63
CA LEU A 413 8.11 -17.23 -4.01
C LEU A 413 8.56 -18.03 -2.79
N CYS A 414 8.15 -19.29 -2.71
CA CYS A 414 8.74 -20.32 -1.87
C CYS A 414 9.49 -21.30 -2.77
N LEU A 415 10.69 -21.70 -2.37
CA LEU A 415 11.59 -22.57 -3.12
C LEU A 415 11.94 -23.79 -2.26
N PRO A 416 11.07 -24.82 -2.21
CA PRO A 416 11.36 -26.05 -1.48
C PRO A 416 12.51 -26.82 -2.12
N ASP A 417 13.37 -27.37 -1.26
CA ASP A 417 14.37 -28.40 -1.54
C ASP A 417 13.93 -29.63 -0.71
N ASP A 418 13.12 -30.47 -1.34
CA ASP A 418 12.39 -31.56 -0.68
C ASP A 418 13.35 -32.74 -0.38
N ASP A 419 14.42 -32.92 -1.18
CA ASP A 419 15.43 -33.98 -1.00
C ASP A 419 16.74 -33.52 -0.32
N ARG A 420 16.89 -32.22 -0.08
CA ARG A 420 18.00 -31.56 0.62
C ARG A 420 19.34 -31.73 -0.12
N ASP A 421 19.31 -31.71 -1.45
CA ASP A 421 20.50 -31.77 -2.29
C ASP A 421 21.16 -30.39 -2.54
N GLY A 422 20.57 -29.33 -1.98
CA GLY A 422 21.01 -27.95 -2.18
C GLY A 422 20.50 -27.36 -3.49
N VAL A 423 19.44 -27.91 -4.10
CA VAL A 423 18.79 -27.42 -5.30
C VAL A 423 17.29 -27.37 -5.08
N ALA A 424 16.66 -26.22 -5.34
CA ALA A 424 15.22 -26.11 -5.22
C ALA A 424 14.51 -27.03 -6.23
N ASP A 425 13.63 -27.91 -5.77
CA ASP A 425 12.84 -28.84 -6.60
C ASP A 425 11.70 -28.14 -7.33
N ARG A 426 11.06 -27.21 -6.63
CA ARG A 426 9.83 -26.54 -7.06
C ARG A 426 9.90 -25.05 -6.81
N CYS A 427 9.03 -24.32 -7.48
CA CYS A 427 8.81 -22.89 -7.24
C CYS A 427 7.32 -22.67 -7.01
N VAL A 428 6.95 -22.33 -5.77
CA VAL A 428 5.57 -22.07 -5.38
C VAL A 428 5.36 -20.57 -5.30
N VAL A 429 4.32 -20.07 -5.98
CA VAL A 429 3.93 -18.66 -5.87
C VAL A 429 3.07 -18.50 -4.62
N PHE A 430 3.69 -18.14 -3.50
CA PHE A 430 3.00 -17.94 -2.23
C PHE A 430 2.01 -16.78 -2.30
N ALA A 431 2.39 -15.66 -2.91
CA ALA A 431 1.51 -14.52 -3.10
C ALA A 431 1.85 -13.75 -4.38
N ASP A 432 0.83 -13.38 -5.16
CA ASP A 432 1.00 -12.67 -6.43
C ASP A 432 0.26 -11.33 -6.47
N LYS A 433 0.33 -10.67 -7.63
CA LYS A 433 -0.32 -9.38 -7.91
C LYS A 433 0.00 -8.36 -6.83
N LEU A 434 1.22 -8.35 -6.32
CA LEU A 434 1.76 -7.30 -5.45
C LEU A 434 2.39 -6.19 -6.30
N ASN A 435 2.82 -5.10 -5.70
CA ASN A 435 3.33 -3.93 -6.43
C ASN A 435 4.63 -3.44 -5.80
N SER A 436 5.74 -3.56 -6.53
CA SER A 436 7.08 -3.23 -6.04
C SER A 436 7.35 -3.84 -4.68
N VAL A 437 7.48 -5.17 -4.66
CA VAL A 437 7.76 -5.93 -3.44
C VAL A 437 9.24 -5.77 -3.11
N THR A 438 9.54 -4.98 -2.09
CA THR A 438 10.90 -4.55 -1.77
C THR A 438 11.48 -5.23 -0.52
N GLY A 439 10.70 -6.08 0.13
CA GLY A 439 11.14 -6.90 1.26
C GLY A 439 9.97 -7.51 2.00
N PHE A 440 10.25 -8.48 2.86
CA PHE A 440 9.25 -9.15 3.70
C PHE A 440 9.91 -9.82 4.89
N GLU A 441 9.12 -10.12 5.92
CA GLU A 441 9.57 -10.90 7.07
C GLU A 441 8.46 -11.76 7.66
N PHE A 442 8.84 -12.89 8.26
CA PHE A 442 7.88 -13.78 8.92
C PHE A 442 7.37 -13.19 10.23
N TRP A 443 6.06 -13.22 10.43
CA TRP A 443 5.43 -12.74 11.66
C TRP A 443 4.03 -13.33 11.81
N GLY A 444 3.61 -13.64 13.05
CA GLY A 444 2.21 -13.98 13.35
C GLY A 444 1.66 -15.22 12.62
N GLY A 445 2.53 -16.17 12.26
CA GLY A 445 2.17 -17.35 11.45
C GLY A 445 1.88 -17.04 9.98
N GLY A 446 2.37 -15.90 9.48
CA GLY A 446 2.37 -15.51 8.08
C GLY A 446 3.58 -14.61 7.82
N MET A 447 3.43 -13.59 7.00
CA MET A 447 4.50 -12.62 6.69
C MET A 447 3.98 -11.19 6.56
N LEU A 448 4.83 -10.24 6.95
CA LEU A 448 4.68 -8.81 6.68
C LEU A 448 5.46 -8.46 5.42
N VAL A 449 4.79 -7.95 4.39
CA VAL A 449 5.37 -7.70 3.07
C VAL A 449 5.30 -6.23 2.72
N ALA A 450 6.46 -5.62 2.45
CA ALA A 450 6.52 -4.27 1.89
C ALA A 450 6.21 -4.30 0.39
N ALA A 451 5.04 -3.80 0.02
CA ALA A 451 4.63 -3.59 -1.35
C ALA A 451 4.01 -2.20 -1.44
N ALA A 452 4.78 -1.23 -1.93
CA ALA A 452 4.46 0.18 -1.79
C ALA A 452 3.10 0.54 -2.43
N PRO A 453 2.30 1.42 -1.78
CA PRO A 453 2.57 2.19 -0.55
C PRO A 453 2.20 1.50 0.78
N GLU A 454 2.11 0.17 0.82
CA GLU A 454 1.60 -0.59 1.97
C GLU A 454 2.59 -1.59 2.58
N ILE A 455 2.33 -1.96 3.83
CA ILE A 455 2.78 -3.23 4.41
C ILE A 455 1.55 -4.15 4.48
N TRP A 456 1.66 -5.32 3.88
CA TRP A 456 0.63 -6.36 3.87
C TRP A 456 0.94 -7.43 4.91
N PHE A 457 -0.07 -7.96 5.58
CA PHE A 457 0.01 -9.25 6.25
C PHE A 457 -0.59 -10.31 5.33
N LEU A 458 0.22 -11.30 4.96
CA LEU A 458 -0.14 -12.42 4.10
C LEU A 458 0.02 -13.72 4.87
N LYS A 459 -0.96 -14.61 4.77
CA LYS A 459 -0.94 -15.90 5.48
C LYS A 459 -1.66 -16.96 4.67
N ASP A 460 -1.12 -18.17 4.70
CA ASP A 460 -1.77 -19.41 4.29
C ASP A 460 -2.48 -20.01 5.52
N THR A 461 -3.76 -20.37 5.38
CA THR A 461 -4.54 -20.99 6.46
C THR A 461 -4.99 -22.42 6.17
N ASP A 462 -4.72 -22.97 4.98
CA ASP A 462 -5.12 -24.31 4.59
C ASP A 462 -3.96 -25.26 4.24
N GLY A 463 -2.72 -24.73 4.19
CA GLY A 463 -1.50 -25.49 4.01
C GLY A 463 -1.17 -25.82 2.55
N ASP A 464 -1.75 -25.08 1.60
CA ASP A 464 -1.46 -25.24 0.16
C ASP A 464 -0.27 -24.42 -0.35
N ASP A 465 0.47 -23.78 0.58
CA ASP A 465 1.59 -22.87 0.36
C ASP A 465 1.19 -21.61 -0.44
N LYS A 466 -0.08 -21.17 -0.37
CA LYS A 466 -0.54 -19.90 -0.93
C LYS A 466 -1.29 -19.06 0.10
N ALA A 467 -1.03 -17.76 0.08
CA ALA A 467 -1.72 -16.83 0.95
C ALA A 467 -3.19 -16.68 0.55
N ASP A 468 -4.09 -17.11 1.42
CA ASP A 468 -5.54 -16.92 1.34
C ASP A 468 -6.02 -15.72 2.20
N VAL A 469 -5.22 -15.33 3.19
CA VAL A 469 -5.41 -14.12 3.99
C VAL A 469 -4.53 -12.99 3.47
N LYS A 470 -5.16 -11.84 3.19
CA LYS A 470 -4.48 -10.62 2.76
C LYS A 470 -5.02 -9.39 3.48
N ILE A 471 -4.28 -8.89 4.46
CA ILE A 471 -4.67 -7.74 5.28
C ILE A 471 -3.72 -6.59 5.02
N ARG A 472 -4.28 -5.41 4.76
CA ARG A 472 -3.49 -4.17 4.66
C ARG A 472 -3.15 -3.68 6.06
N MET A 473 -1.99 -4.10 6.57
CA MET A 473 -1.57 -3.89 7.95
C MET A 473 -1.16 -2.44 8.20
N LEU A 474 -0.37 -1.85 7.30
CA LEU A 474 0.08 -0.46 7.40
C LEU A 474 -0.01 0.24 6.04
N GLN A 475 -0.35 1.53 6.05
CA GLN A 475 -0.43 2.38 4.86
C GLN A 475 0.42 3.62 5.04
N GLY A 476 1.05 4.06 3.94
CA GLY A 476 1.78 5.31 3.94
C GLY A 476 3.28 5.16 4.18
N ILE A 477 3.86 4.00 3.82
CA ILE A 477 5.33 3.83 3.71
C ILE A 477 5.95 4.66 2.57
N SER A 478 5.10 5.34 1.79
CA SER A 478 5.40 6.07 0.56
C SER A 478 5.57 5.16 -0.66
N SER A 479 5.29 5.73 -1.83
CA SER A 479 5.52 5.10 -3.14
C SER A 479 6.19 6.08 -4.10
N ALA A 480 6.76 7.17 -3.56
CA ALA A 480 7.33 8.24 -4.37
C ALA A 480 8.56 7.76 -5.11
N ASP A 481 9.41 6.94 -4.50
CA ASP A 481 10.62 6.46 -5.15
C ASP A 481 10.90 5.01 -4.80
N THR A 482 11.02 4.15 -5.81
CA THR A 482 11.07 2.70 -5.60
C THR A 482 12.43 2.19 -5.13
N HIS A 483 13.53 2.90 -5.43
CA HIS A 483 14.86 2.51 -4.97
C HIS A 483 15.17 3.03 -3.55
N HIS A 484 14.44 4.04 -3.09
CA HIS A 484 14.54 4.59 -1.74
C HIS A 484 13.38 4.14 -0.85
N SER A 485 12.57 3.18 -1.31
CA SER A 485 11.38 2.68 -0.61
C SER A 485 11.76 1.90 0.65
N ALA A 486 10.75 1.48 1.43
CA ALA A 486 10.93 0.55 2.53
C ALA A 486 11.62 -0.74 2.05
N ASN A 487 12.82 -1.01 2.53
CA ASN A 487 13.65 -2.16 2.13
C ASN A 487 14.41 -2.71 3.35
N ALA A 488 15.11 -3.84 3.18
CA ALA A 488 15.85 -4.52 4.25
C ALA A 488 14.95 -4.72 5.47
N LEU A 489 13.82 -5.41 5.25
CA LEU A 489 12.87 -5.71 6.31
C LEU A 489 13.51 -6.74 7.23
N VAL A 490 13.49 -6.50 8.54
CA VAL A 490 13.99 -7.45 9.54
C VAL A 490 13.14 -7.36 10.80
N VAL A 491 12.83 -8.48 11.44
CA VAL A 491 12.19 -8.50 12.75
C VAL A 491 13.26 -8.48 13.83
N GLY A 492 13.25 -7.44 14.66
CA GLY A 492 14.19 -7.31 15.78
C GLY A 492 13.83 -8.23 16.95
N PRO A 493 14.76 -8.42 17.90
CA PRO A 493 14.54 -9.26 19.08
C PRO A 493 13.43 -8.73 20.02
N ASP A 494 13.00 -7.48 19.86
CA ASP A 494 11.86 -6.89 20.56
C ASP A 494 10.50 -7.19 19.87
N GLY A 495 10.52 -7.89 18.75
CA GLY A 495 9.35 -8.26 17.95
C GLY A 495 8.77 -7.13 17.11
N TRP A 496 9.52 -6.04 16.91
CA TRP A 496 9.17 -4.98 15.95
C TRP A 496 9.71 -5.33 14.56
N LEU A 497 8.98 -4.94 13.53
CA LEU A 497 9.48 -4.93 12.17
C LEU A 497 10.29 -3.65 11.95
N TYR A 498 11.51 -3.77 11.45
CA TYR A 498 12.38 -2.67 11.05
C TYR A 498 12.43 -2.59 9.53
N TRP A 499 12.56 -1.38 8.99
CA TRP A 499 12.90 -1.18 7.58
C TRP A 499 13.73 0.08 7.37
N SER A 500 14.57 0.04 6.35
CA SER A 500 15.31 1.19 5.86
C SER A 500 14.50 1.99 4.84
N ARG A 501 14.63 3.32 4.85
CA ARG A 501 13.93 4.23 3.93
C ARG A 501 14.75 5.47 3.61
N GLY A 502 14.89 5.79 2.32
CA GLY A 502 15.69 6.90 1.82
C GLY A 502 14.99 8.26 1.72
N ILE A 503 15.75 9.29 1.33
CA ILE A 503 15.37 10.71 1.37
C ILE A 503 14.20 11.13 0.44
N PHE A 504 13.92 10.39 -0.64
CA PHE A 504 12.90 10.81 -1.63
C PHE A 504 11.48 10.39 -1.28
N ASN A 505 11.33 9.57 -0.24
CA ASN A 505 10.04 9.14 0.28
C ASN A 505 9.63 10.00 1.47
N ILE A 506 8.33 10.02 1.77
CA ILE A 506 7.76 10.60 3.00
C ILE A 506 6.84 9.56 3.61
N ALA A 507 7.11 9.17 4.86
CA ALA A 507 6.19 8.37 5.64
C ALA A 507 5.02 9.24 6.08
N ASN A 508 3.79 8.79 5.85
CA ASN A 508 2.56 9.48 6.27
C ASN A 508 1.50 8.44 6.65
N MET A 509 1.44 8.10 7.93
CA MET A 509 0.69 6.96 8.43
C MET A 509 -0.25 7.37 9.55
N GLU A 510 -1.35 6.63 9.67
CA GLU A 510 -2.30 6.78 10.77
C GLU A 510 -2.22 5.56 11.68
N THR A 511 -2.18 5.81 12.98
CA THR A 511 -2.19 4.78 14.01
C THR A 511 -3.29 5.14 15.03
N PRO A 512 -3.70 4.19 15.89
CA PRO A 512 -4.73 4.44 16.91
C PRO A 512 -4.38 5.58 17.89
N THR A 513 -3.10 5.92 18.01
CA THR A 513 -2.54 6.83 19.01
C THR A 513 -1.93 8.10 18.42
N ARG A 514 -1.45 8.06 17.17
CA ARG A 514 -0.80 9.21 16.49
C ARG A 514 -0.90 9.16 14.97
N THR A 515 -0.76 10.33 14.35
CA THR A 515 -0.38 10.44 12.94
C THR A 515 1.14 10.47 12.84
N TYR A 516 1.75 9.43 12.27
CA TYR A 516 3.21 9.37 12.08
C TYR A 516 3.60 9.99 10.74
N ARG A 517 4.46 11.02 10.80
CA ARG A 517 5.01 11.68 9.61
C ARG A 517 6.51 11.84 9.73
N SER A 518 7.22 11.42 8.70
CA SER A 518 8.68 11.60 8.67
C SER A 518 9.20 11.72 7.24
N GLY A 519 9.97 12.78 7.02
CA GLY A 519 10.85 12.92 5.85
C GLY A 519 12.28 12.45 6.13
N GLN A 520 12.59 12.00 7.36
CA GLN A 520 13.96 11.63 7.75
C GLN A 520 14.37 10.29 7.14
N SER A 521 15.46 10.30 6.37
CA SER A 521 16.12 9.07 5.91
C SER A 521 16.68 8.30 7.10
N GLY A 522 16.51 6.99 7.08
CA GLY A 522 17.00 6.15 8.15
C GLY A 522 16.20 4.86 8.30
N VAL A 523 16.40 4.24 9.46
CA VAL A 523 15.65 3.07 9.91
C VAL A 523 14.38 3.55 10.62
N HIS A 524 13.26 2.96 10.21
CA HIS A 524 11.95 3.09 10.84
C HIS A 524 11.58 1.74 11.44
N ARG A 525 10.68 1.74 12.41
CA ARG A 525 10.15 0.49 12.99
C ARG A 525 8.66 0.55 13.23
N PHE A 526 8.01 -0.61 13.13
CA PHE A 526 6.58 -0.82 13.32
C PHE A 526 6.34 -1.99 14.26
N ASN A 527 5.50 -1.80 15.27
CA ASN A 527 5.01 -2.87 16.11
C ASN A 527 3.66 -3.39 15.57
N PRO A 528 3.61 -4.60 14.99
CA PRO A 528 2.37 -5.13 14.42
C PRO A 528 1.30 -5.48 15.46
N ARG A 529 1.62 -5.55 16.75
CA ARG A 529 0.64 -5.81 17.82
C ARG A 529 -0.03 -4.53 18.30
N THR A 530 0.72 -3.44 18.43
CA THR A 530 0.24 -2.16 19.00
C THR A 530 -0.04 -1.10 17.93
N PHE A 531 0.37 -1.34 16.69
CA PHE A 531 0.35 -0.40 15.57
C PHE A 531 1.20 0.86 15.75
N GLU A 532 2.12 0.86 16.72
CA GLU A 532 3.06 1.96 16.91
C GLU A 532 4.12 2.00 15.81
N VAL A 533 4.44 3.21 15.34
CA VAL A 533 5.45 3.47 14.31
C VAL A 533 6.44 4.52 14.77
N GLU A 534 7.74 4.25 14.65
CA GLU A 534 8.78 5.14 15.14
C GLU A 534 9.91 5.36 14.14
N PHE A 535 10.54 6.54 14.24
CA PHE A 535 11.84 6.77 13.62
C PHE A 535 12.95 6.23 14.52
N HIS A 536 13.57 5.12 14.11
CA HIS A 536 14.48 4.35 14.96
C HIS A 536 15.94 4.76 14.89
N PHE A 537 16.49 5.04 13.69
CA PHE A 537 17.89 5.45 13.55
C PHE A 537 18.18 6.33 12.31
N PRO A 538 18.87 7.48 12.42
CA PRO A 538 19.24 8.30 11.26
C PRO A 538 20.43 7.71 10.51
N ILE A 539 20.21 7.40 9.24
CA ILE A 539 21.24 6.96 8.30
C ILE A 539 20.77 7.24 6.86
N GLY A 540 21.67 7.58 5.96
CA GLY A 540 21.28 7.90 4.58
C GLY A 540 22.38 8.55 3.75
N PRO A 541 22.04 8.95 2.50
CA PRO A 541 20.68 9.30 2.06
C PRO A 541 19.79 8.15 1.55
N ASN A 542 20.31 6.94 1.38
CA ASN A 542 19.53 5.79 0.95
C ASN A 542 19.93 4.52 1.71
N PRO A 543 19.45 4.33 2.95
CA PRO A 543 19.78 3.14 3.69
C PRO A 543 19.25 1.88 3.03
N HIS A 544 20.14 0.90 2.96
CA HIS A 544 19.99 -0.43 2.38
C HIS A 544 20.89 -1.35 3.19
N GLY A 545 20.33 -2.43 3.72
CA GLY A 545 20.98 -3.33 4.66
C GLY A 545 20.77 -2.91 6.12
N ASP A 546 20.06 -3.74 6.87
CA ASP A 546 19.81 -3.65 8.31
C ASP A 546 19.81 -5.08 8.85
N ALA A 547 20.65 -5.35 9.85
CA ALA A 547 20.83 -6.70 10.37
C ALA A 547 21.08 -6.66 11.89
N PHE A 548 20.61 -7.70 12.57
CA PHE A 548 20.93 -7.95 13.97
C PHE A 548 21.97 -9.07 14.06
N ASP A 549 22.97 -8.89 14.92
CA ASP A 549 23.86 -9.99 15.28
C ASP A 549 23.19 -10.93 16.30
N ARG A 550 23.88 -12.03 16.64
CA ARG A 550 23.40 -13.02 17.61
C ARG A 550 23.17 -12.48 19.03
N TRP A 551 23.73 -11.30 19.35
CA TRP A 551 23.60 -10.64 20.64
C TRP A 551 22.48 -9.59 20.64
N GLY A 552 21.86 -9.34 19.48
CA GLY A 552 20.83 -8.33 19.31
C GLY A 552 21.37 -6.93 19.05
N PHE A 553 22.66 -6.77 18.73
CA PHE A 553 23.17 -5.50 18.24
C PHE A 553 22.73 -5.29 16.80
N GLN A 554 22.19 -4.11 16.52
CA GLN A 554 21.70 -3.74 15.20
C GLN A 554 22.78 -2.97 14.42
N PHE A 555 22.89 -3.27 13.13
CA PHE A 555 23.81 -2.66 12.20
C PHE A 555 23.07 -2.22 10.95
N ALA A 556 23.08 -0.91 10.67
CA ALA A 556 22.41 -0.32 9.52
C ALA A 556 23.42 0.28 8.55
N ASN A 557 23.13 0.21 7.24
CA ASN A 557 24.00 0.71 6.19
C ASN A 557 23.32 1.72 5.28
N ASP A 558 24.12 2.64 4.76
CA ASP A 558 23.73 3.56 3.68
C ASP A 558 24.19 3.00 2.33
N GLY A 559 23.24 2.58 1.50
CA GLY A 559 23.50 2.04 0.17
C GLY A 559 24.13 3.07 -0.76
N THR A 560 23.74 4.35 -0.69
CA THR A 560 24.31 5.39 -1.58
C THR A 560 25.73 5.78 -1.16
N GLY A 561 25.93 6.02 0.14
CA GLY A 561 27.20 6.43 0.71
C GLY A 561 28.17 5.29 0.93
N GLY A 562 27.73 4.03 0.99
CA GLY A 562 28.55 2.86 1.25
C GLY A 562 29.11 2.80 2.67
N THR A 563 28.45 3.46 3.62
CA THR A 563 28.90 3.55 5.03
C THR A 563 27.92 2.84 5.94
N GLY A 564 28.43 2.16 6.98
CA GLY A 564 27.61 1.53 8.00
C GLY A 564 27.73 2.16 9.37
N SER A 565 26.77 1.86 10.24
CA SER A 565 26.78 2.17 11.66
C SER A 565 26.26 0.99 12.45
N TYR A 566 26.86 0.72 13.61
CA TYR A 566 26.12 0.02 14.65
C TYR A 566 25.17 1.03 15.32
N VAL A 567 23.92 0.62 15.52
CA VAL A 567 22.84 1.49 15.96
C VAL A 567 22.95 1.72 17.46
N ASN A 568 23.12 2.97 17.85
CA ASN A 568 23.12 3.40 19.25
C ASN A 568 21.84 4.17 19.61
N ILE A 569 21.30 3.91 20.81
CA ILE A 569 20.07 4.51 21.31
C ILE A 569 20.39 5.48 22.47
N GLY A 570 19.70 6.61 22.54
CA GLY A 570 19.84 7.59 23.63
C GLY A 570 20.70 8.82 23.29
N LYS A 571 21.34 9.41 24.31
CA LYS A 571 22.21 10.59 24.14
C LYS A 571 23.44 10.19 23.31
N GLY A 572 23.71 10.94 22.24
CA GLY A 572 24.82 10.64 21.31
C GLY A 572 24.44 9.73 20.13
N ARG A 573 23.14 9.49 19.89
CA ARG A 573 22.64 8.83 18.67
C ARG A 573 23.23 9.48 17.42
N GLY A 574 23.97 8.70 16.64
CA GLY A 574 24.73 9.23 15.51
C GLY A 574 25.39 8.12 14.70
N ASN A 575 25.78 8.46 13.48
CA ASN A 575 26.42 7.53 12.55
C ASN A 575 27.87 7.27 13.00
N LYS A 576 28.06 6.29 13.89
CA LYS A 576 29.39 5.83 14.28
C LYS A 576 29.84 4.74 13.31
N LYS A 577 30.69 5.14 12.37
CA LYS A 577 31.29 4.23 11.39
C LYS A 577 32.15 3.19 12.09
N TRP A 578 31.99 1.94 11.68
CA TRP A 578 32.65 0.81 12.31
C TRP A 578 33.51 -0.02 11.35
N PHE A 579 33.38 0.18 10.04
CA PHE A 579 34.28 -0.38 9.04
C PHE A 579 34.80 0.70 8.07
N PRO A 580 36.00 0.54 7.49
CA PRO A 580 36.49 1.37 6.40
C PRO A 580 35.67 1.13 5.13
N LYS A 581 35.06 2.20 4.58
CA LYS A 581 34.33 2.11 3.32
C LYS A 581 35.26 1.77 2.15
N ARG A 582 34.96 0.69 1.42
CA ARG A 582 35.59 0.35 0.13
C ARG A 582 34.64 0.52 -1.07
N VAL A 583 33.39 0.11 -0.94
CA VAL A 583 32.47 -0.06 -2.08
C VAL A 583 31.19 0.77 -1.96
N ARG A 584 30.52 0.97 -3.09
CA ARG A 584 29.15 1.49 -3.21
C ARG A 584 28.58 1.10 -4.59
N PRO A 585 27.26 0.86 -4.72
CA PRO A 585 26.27 0.88 -3.65
C PRO A 585 26.28 -0.41 -2.82
N VAL A 586 25.95 -0.30 -1.53
CA VAL A 586 25.65 -1.45 -0.68
C VAL A 586 24.18 -1.84 -0.90
N ALA A 587 23.94 -3.04 -1.39
CA ALA A 587 22.59 -3.53 -1.70
C ALA A 587 21.95 -4.27 -0.52
N ALA A 588 22.74 -5.05 0.20
CA ALA A 588 22.32 -5.79 1.40
C ALA A 588 23.51 -6.07 2.29
N THR A 589 23.21 -6.41 3.54
CA THR A 589 24.19 -6.75 4.57
C THR A 589 23.61 -7.77 5.53
N GLY A 590 24.48 -8.59 6.12
CA GLY A 590 24.08 -9.65 7.04
C GLY A 590 25.29 -10.16 7.82
N PHE A 591 25.05 -11.14 8.69
CA PHE A 591 26.10 -11.80 9.46
C PHE A 591 26.22 -13.26 9.03
N LEU A 592 27.45 -13.73 8.84
CA LEU A 592 27.69 -15.15 8.63
C LEU A 592 27.54 -15.85 9.98
N SER A 593 26.53 -16.73 10.11
CA SER A 593 26.25 -17.45 11.34
C SER A 593 25.88 -18.91 11.05
N SER A 594 26.88 -19.75 10.73
CA SER A 594 26.65 -21.16 10.42
C SER A 594 27.90 -22.01 10.67
N SER A 595 27.69 -23.26 11.09
CA SER A 595 28.74 -24.25 11.27
C SER A 595 29.24 -24.88 9.97
N HIS A 596 28.62 -24.58 8.82
CA HIS A 596 29.07 -25.06 7.50
C HIS A 596 30.28 -24.30 6.97
N PHE A 597 30.60 -23.16 7.57
CA PHE A 597 31.72 -22.31 7.17
C PHE A 597 32.90 -22.48 8.13
N PRO A 598 34.13 -22.17 7.69
CA PRO A 598 35.30 -22.19 8.57
C PRO A 598 35.05 -21.39 9.86
N GLU A 599 35.42 -21.94 11.01
CA GLU A 599 35.10 -21.38 12.33
C GLU A 599 35.53 -19.91 12.49
N ASN A 600 36.67 -19.55 11.91
CA ASN A 600 37.22 -18.19 11.91
C ASN A 600 36.43 -17.18 11.05
N THR A 601 35.44 -17.64 10.28
CA THR A 601 34.55 -16.76 9.51
C THR A 601 33.21 -16.51 10.20
N ASN A 602 32.92 -17.26 11.26
CA ASN A 602 31.64 -17.19 11.95
C ASN A 602 31.53 -15.87 12.75
N GLY A 603 30.40 -15.18 12.62
CA GLY A 603 30.19 -13.84 13.16
C GLY A 603 30.70 -12.70 12.28
N ASN A 604 31.25 -12.99 11.10
CA ASN A 604 31.71 -11.95 10.19
C ASN A 604 30.55 -11.17 9.58
N PHE A 605 30.80 -9.89 9.34
CA PHE A 605 29.85 -8.98 8.72
C PHE A 605 30.02 -8.96 7.20
N LEU A 606 28.91 -9.12 6.48
CA LEU A 606 28.88 -9.29 5.04
C LEU A 606 28.28 -8.05 4.36
N ILE A 607 28.81 -7.70 3.19
CA ILE A 607 28.32 -6.59 2.37
C ILE A 607 28.17 -7.03 0.91
N CYS A 608 26.96 -6.91 0.37
CA CYS A 608 26.69 -7.10 -1.05
C CYS A 608 26.93 -5.80 -1.81
N ASN A 609 27.69 -5.85 -2.91
CA ASN A 609 27.86 -4.71 -3.81
C ASN A 609 27.61 -5.11 -5.26
N THR A 610 26.98 -4.21 -6.00
CA THR A 610 26.48 -4.48 -7.36
C THR A 610 27.17 -3.65 -8.45
N ILE A 611 28.08 -2.73 -8.10
CA ILE A 611 28.77 -1.86 -9.09
C ILE A 611 30.27 -1.78 -8.77
N GLY A 612 31.10 -2.09 -9.77
CA GLY A 612 32.56 -2.02 -9.66
C GLY A 612 33.18 -3.24 -8.98
N PHE A 613 32.66 -3.65 -7.82
CA PHE A 613 32.95 -4.94 -7.19
C PHE A 613 31.68 -5.81 -7.21
N GLN A 614 31.59 -6.78 -8.11
CA GLN A 614 30.44 -7.67 -8.21
C GLN A 614 30.63 -8.85 -7.26
N GLY A 615 30.16 -8.74 -6.01
CA GLY A 615 30.45 -9.78 -5.02
C GLY A 615 29.95 -9.50 -3.61
N VAL A 616 30.27 -10.44 -2.71
CA VAL A 616 29.97 -10.39 -1.29
C VAL A 616 31.27 -10.22 -0.53
N LEU A 617 31.44 -9.05 0.07
CA LEU A 617 32.55 -8.74 0.96
C LEU A 617 32.36 -9.37 2.34
N GLN A 618 33.47 -9.58 3.02
CA GLN A 618 33.52 -10.15 4.36
C GLN A 618 34.39 -9.27 5.27
N HIS A 619 33.91 -9.04 6.50
CA HIS A 619 34.61 -8.26 7.50
C HIS A 619 34.66 -9.00 8.83
N GLU A 620 35.85 -9.17 9.37
CA GLU A 620 36.06 -9.68 10.72
C GLU A 620 35.66 -8.62 11.73
N VAL A 621 34.74 -8.96 12.63
CA VAL A 621 34.19 -8.04 13.65
C VAL A 621 34.98 -8.19 14.95
N SER A 622 35.39 -7.06 15.52
CA SER A 622 36.16 -6.98 16.77
C SER A 622 35.44 -6.10 17.78
N PHE A 623 35.39 -6.57 19.03
CA PHE A 623 34.79 -5.88 20.17
C PHE A 623 35.88 -5.46 21.16
N ASN A 624 35.93 -4.17 21.51
CA ASN A 624 36.80 -3.63 22.55
C ASN A 624 35.96 -2.77 23.52
N GLY A 625 35.46 -3.41 24.59
CA GLY A 625 34.45 -2.80 25.44
C GLY A 625 33.18 -2.46 24.65
N ALA A 626 32.76 -1.21 24.65
CA ALA A 626 31.61 -0.72 23.89
C ALA A 626 31.95 -0.28 22.45
N ASP A 627 33.22 -0.41 22.04
CA ASP A 627 33.66 -0.10 20.69
C ASP A 627 33.59 -1.34 19.80
N ILE A 628 32.87 -1.22 18.69
CA ILE A 628 32.72 -2.27 17.68
C ILE A 628 33.40 -1.78 16.41
N THR A 629 34.31 -2.58 15.88
CA THR A 629 35.03 -2.30 14.64
C THR A 629 34.99 -3.53 13.74
N ALA A 630 35.19 -3.33 12.45
CA ALA A 630 35.37 -4.44 11.52
C ALA A 630 36.45 -4.16 10.48
N LYS A 631 37.16 -5.22 10.10
CA LYS A 631 38.25 -5.18 9.13
C LYS A 631 37.90 -6.08 7.94
N GLU A 632 37.98 -5.53 6.73
CA GLU A 632 37.80 -6.33 5.51
C GLU A 632 38.87 -7.43 5.42
N ILE A 633 38.43 -8.65 5.14
CA ILE A 633 39.27 -9.83 4.89
C ILE A 633 38.94 -10.41 3.50
N GLU A 634 39.40 -11.63 3.19
CA GLU A 634 39.07 -12.27 1.92
C GLU A 634 37.54 -12.28 1.71
N PRO A 635 37.02 -11.75 0.57
CA PRO A 635 35.58 -11.72 0.31
C PRO A 635 35.04 -13.14 0.15
N ILE A 636 33.79 -13.37 0.55
CA ILE A 636 33.08 -14.65 0.37
C ILE A 636 33.14 -15.06 -1.11
N LEU A 637 32.77 -14.13 -2.00
CA LEU A 637 32.87 -14.32 -3.43
C LEU A 637 33.04 -13.01 -4.20
N VAL A 638 33.66 -13.09 -5.37
CA VAL A 638 33.71 -12.03 -6.37
C VAL A 638 33.53 -12.63 -7.77
N SER A 639 32.68 -12.02 -8.58
CA SER A 639 32.45 -12.41 -9.97
C SER A 639 33.15 -11.49 -10.95
N SER A 640 33.66 -12.07 -12.03
CA SER A 640 34.12 -11.33 -13.21
C SER A 640 33.01 -11.03 -14.22
N ASP A 641 31.79 -11.55 -14.01
CA ASP A 641 30.61 -11.17 -14.79
C ASP A 641 30.11 -9.78 -14.36
N PRO A 642 30.10 -8.77 -15.24
CA PRO A 642 29.62 -7.43 -14.90
C PRO A 642 28.12 -7.36 -14.58
N ASN A 643 27.35 -8.40 -14.90
CA ASN A 643 25.91 -8.48 -14.64
C ASN A 643 25.56 -9.17 -13.31
N PHE A 644 26.53 -9.80 -12.63
CA PHE A 644 26.30 -10.35 -11.30
C PHE A 644 26.11 -9.22 -10.29
N ARG A 645 24.94 -9.15 -9.68
CA ARG A 645 24.52 -8.10 -8.74
C ARG A 645 23.87 -8.75 -7.53
N PRO A 646 24.67 -9.11 -6.51
CA PRO A 646 24.11 -9.68 -5.29
C PRO A 646 23.21 -8.65 -4.63
N THR A 647 21.94 -8.99 -4.48
CA THR A 647 20.90 -8.11 -3.93
C THR A 647 20.57 -8.42 -2.50
N ASP A 648 20.76 -9.66 -2.08
CA ASP A 648 20.54 -10.08 -0.72
C ASP A 648 21.36 -11.31 -0.34
N ILE A 649 21.50 -11.52 0.96
CA ILE A 649 22.13 -12.68 1.58
C ILE A 649 21.30 -13.19 2.74
N GLU A 650 21.19 -14.51 2.87
CA GLU A 650 20.43 -15.13 3.95
C GLU A 650 21.08 -16.45 4.38
N ILE A 651 21.06 -16.74 5.68
CA ILE A 651 21.50 -18.05 6.19
C ILE A 651 20.32 -19.00 6.14
N GLY A 652 20.44 -20.08 5.36
CA GLY A 652 19.43 -21.11 5.20
C GLY A 652 19.18 -21.93 6.46
N GLY A 653 18.02 -22.59 6.52
CA GLY A 653 17.72 -23.59 7.55
C GLY A 653 18.61 -24.83 7.47
N ASP A 654 19.22 -25.06 6.31
CA ASP A 654 20.26 -26.04 6.03
C ASP A 654 21.67 -25.59 6.44
N GLY A 655 21.84 -24.34 6.90
CA GLY A 655 23.13 -23.75 7.25
C GLY A 655 23.94 -23.20 6.07
N ALA A 656 23.44 -23.23 4.83
CA ALA A 656 24.11 -22.60 3.69
C ALA A 656 23.94 -21.06 3.71
N LEU A 657 24.86 -20.35 3.04
CA LEU A 657 24.70 -18.92 2.76
C LEU A 657 24.09 -18.77 1.37
N TYR A 658 22.84 -18.32 1.31
CA TYR A 658 22.16 -18.00 0.07
C TYR A 658 22.56 -16.60 -0.39
N VAL A 659 22.80 -16.44 -1.68
CA VAL A 659 23.08 -15.15 -2.32
C VAL A 659 22.12 -14.98 -3.49
N SER A 660 21.26 -13.97 -3.44
CA SER A 660 20.36 -13.67 -4.56
C SER A 660 21.08 -12.81 -5.60
N ASP A 661 20.94 -13.15 -6.89
CA ASP A 661 21.50 -12.36 -8.00
C ASP A 661 20.40 -11.70 -8.82
N TRP A 662 20.38 -10.37 -8.82
CA TRP A 662 19.62 -9.59 -9.78
C TRP A 662 20.45 -9.38 -11.04
N CYS A 663 20.45 -10.38 -11.92
CA CYS A 663 21.23 -10.36 -13.15
C CYS A 663 20.75 -9.26 -14.12
N ASN A 664 21.37 -8.08 -14.06
CA ASN A 664 21.02 -6.93 -14.89
C ASN A 664 22.27 -6.10 -15.23
N VAL A 665 22.22 -5.29 -16.27
CA VAL A 665 23.38 -4.50 -16.73
C VAL A 665 23.61 -3.29 -15.83
N LEU A 666 22.53 -2.68 -15.35
CA LEU A 666 22.58 -1.58 -14.40
C LEU A 666 21.21 -1.44 -13.72
N ILE A 667 21.23 -1.37 -12.39
CA ILE A 667 20.03 -1.07 -11.59
C ILE A 667 20.07 0.43 -11.30
N GLY A 668 19.03 1.17 -11.70
CA GLY A 668 19.00 2.64 -11.57
C GLY A 668 17.75 3.30 -12.14
N HIS A 669 17.67 4.62 -12.02
CA HIS A 669 16.49 5.41 -12.41
C HIS A 669 16.53 6.00 -13.83
N MET A 670 17.48 5.55 -14.66
CA MET A 670 17.73 6.18 -15.96
C MET A 670 16.92 5.49 -17.07
N GLN A 671 16.92 6.09 -18.26
CA GLN A 671 16.08 5.68 -19.41
C GLN A 671 16.10 4.17 -19.68
N HIS A 672 17.24 3.50 -19.54
CA HIS A 672 17.39 2.06 -19.80
C HIS A 672 16.52 1.15 -18.92
N ASN A 673 16.04 1.62 -17.77
CA ASN A 673 15.12 0.87 -16.92
C ASN A 673 13.67 1.31 -17.10
N MET A 674 13.36 2.35 -17.87
CA MET A 674 11.98 2.77 -18.04
C MET A 674 11.16 1.73 -18.83
N ARG A 675 11.74 1.05 -19.83
CA ARG A 675 11.14 -0.11 -20.53
C ARG A 675 12.19 -1.00 -21.18
#